data_AF-A0A813ERC8-F1
#
_entry.id   AF-A0A813ERC8-F1
#
_cell.length_a   1.000
_cell.length_b   1.000
_cell.length_c   1.000
_cell.angle_alpha   90.00
_cell.angle_beta   90.00
_cell.angle_gamma   90.00
#
_symmetry.space_group_name_H-M   'P 1'
#
loop_
_entity.id
_entity.type
_entity.pdbx_description
1 polymer ?
#
loop_
_entity_poly.entity_id
_entity_poly.type
_entity_poly.pdbx_seq_one_letter_code
_entity_poly.pdbx_strand_id
1 'polypeptide(L)'
;MLPNVVGARLAPKGFWLPSRINPSDDPTRDVPIRLPITPLPARYCALSFGEPDFSFIDIIVSQYVPGDMPDLDDLLKAAEPETARVLKASGFRAPPLKRSCASPPVLACLSDNKCENLHQHNTRNAENNVCVVAASSCPSCFDEPTFELSCPTTVIDEGKCSASAGVCSSGRRDRRRSSVLRESGPKTVIGPGAAFGKKWTAGPVLSRLPVSRFLLPARVRDVSKWRPSGPGAICLFSGSKRWAKALLRQGCPWVLTYEIHLEGQDLLDPLIQKEVFSLIEEGSALCAGAGPVCSSFSTAVTPPVRNAEFPAGLPNLRPSMREKVKQGNLMSALCVKIVKLCIFHGVRFWIENPRTSWIWRLRSWRKLFRALPKVCGHVGPWDICYCRFGTPWQKRTRIFCDLDVEQDELKCVCQHNHLALRGGGPRGVSWTKVAEPYPWGFAELLALLCADRAGWKSLPEDFSVAEFARKSCLSHSAEYDVFRPKRAKYDPRFASSNHPFAHGFLRFCCRGVFVVVACFCLSVDCDAAPQNKRRVRVPLEDKHRVGQVTVDRHAVALECFSVWLLSQGCSLSIEDLCAKPALLDGLCHKFGQSLYNSDKPYSHYVYLITGLQSTHLYLKRQLQYSWNFAFIWCDAEPTVHRTPVPEIVVEAICSVALCYGWFQFAVVTLIGFYGIMRSVEPLVATREDVVLPSDMFSSCTGKLFVRINNPKTAKRGNARVQHGSVCSEAVVEFVEAVLGPLQRTDLLWPFSQSAYRRRFDKLLALVGVSKNYYTPGGLRGGGAVRDFVINGDIANLMWKMRITSQSTLAHYLQEVVTEQSLLRLPEGSRNILKLLSRIFPALRLVAIASLNSGCAKPLVQVLFSSE
;
A
#
# COMPACT_ATOMS: atom_id res chain seq x y z
N MET A 1 -20.48 -38.88 -4.83
CA MET A 1 -21.20 -39.75 -3.88
C MET A 1 -20.14 -40.44 -3.02
N LEU A 2 -20.31 -40.71 -1.74
CA LEU A 2 -21.44 -40.44 -0.82
C LEU A 2 -21.20 -39.14 0.02
N PRO A 3 -22.09 -38.68 0.93
CA PRO A 3 -22.53 -37.28 0.88
C PRO A 3 -22.26 -36.43 2.13
N ASN A 4 -22.95 -35.29 2.14
CA ASN A 4 -23.20 -34.32 3.21
C ASN A 4 -23.29 -34.85 4.65
N VAL A 5 -23.14 -33.91 5.61
CA VAL A 5 -23.40 -34.00 7.07
C VAL A 5 -22.23 -34.49 7.93
N VAL A 6 -21.32 -33.55 8.25
CA VAL A 6 -20.89 -33.30 9.65
C VAL A 6 -20.85 -31.78 9.88
N GLY A 7 -21.98 -31.21 10.28
CA GLY A 7 -22.14 -29.77 10.53
C GLY A 7 -21.82 -29.35 11.96
N ALA A 8 -20.67 -29.72 12.51
CA ALA A 8 -20.28 -29.30 13.86
C ALA A 8 -19.98 -27.79 13.92
N ARG A 9 -20.51 -27.07 14.92
CA ARG A 9 -20.28 -25.62 15.13
C ARG A 9 -18.88 -25.30 15.70
N LEU A 10 -17.84 -25.94 15.16
CA LEU A 10 -16.45 -25.67 15.51
C LEU A 10 -16.01 -24.35 14.86
N ALA A 11 -16.20 -23.24 15.57
CA ALA A 11 -15.48 -22.01 15.28
C ALA A 11 -14.00 -22.24 15.63
N PRO A 12 -13.05 -22.19 14.67
CA PRO A 12 -11.64 -22.41 14.97
C PRO A 12 -11.09 -21.21 15.74
N LYS A 13 -11.03 -21.32 17.08
CA LYS A 13 -10.20 -20.46 17.91
C LYS A 13 -8.74 -20.77 17.59
N GLY A 14 -8.15 -20.01 16.67
CA GLY A 14 -6.75 -20.15 16.31
C GLY A 14 -5.85 -19.83 17.51
N PHE A 15 -5.18 -20.85 18.04
CA PHE A 15 -4.10 -20.67 19.02
C PHE A 15 -2.80 -20.40 18.26
N TRP A 16 -2.10 -19.32 18.65
CA TRP A 16 -0.80 -18.97 18.06
C TRP A 16 0.33 -19.62 18.86
N LEU A 17 1.04 -20.54 18.21
CA LEU A 17 2.30 -21.08 18.70
C LEU A 17 3.45 -20.22 18.14
N PRO A 18 4.36 -19.67 18.97
CA PRO A 18 5.58 -19.04 18.47
C PRO A 18 6.41 -20.01 17.64
N SER A 19 7.04 -19.56 16.54
CA SER A 19 7.75 -20.45 15.61
C SER A 19 8.87 -21.28 16.27
N ARG A 20 9.46 -20.80 17.38
CA ARG A 20 10.43 -21.55 18.20
C ARG A 20 9.89 -22.89 18.74
N ILE A 21 8.58 -23.03 18.89
CA ILE A 21 7.92 -24.26 19.37
C ILE A 21 7.07 -24.95 18.28
N ASN A 22 7.33 -24.64 17.01
CA ASN A 22 6.75 -25.36 15.87
C ASN A 22 7.64 -26.55 15.50
N PRO A 23 7.24 -27.81 15.75
CA PRO A 23 8.06 -29.00 15.44
C PRO A 23 8.23 -29.27 13.93
N SER A 24 7.58 -28.47 13.07
CA SER A 24 7.72 -28.53 11.61
C SER A 24 8.73 -27.52 11.04
N ASP A 25 9.47 -26.79 11.89
CA ASP A 25 10.53 -25.86 11.49
C ASP A 25 11.92 -26.55 11.52
N ASP A 26 12.92 -26.00 10.82
CA ASP A 26 14.16 -26.71 10.46
C ASP A 26 14.94 -27.32 11.66
N PRO A 27 15.22 -28.65 11.68
CA PRO A 27 15.88 -29.33 12.80
C PRO A 27 17.36 -28.96 12.99
N THR A 28 17.97 -28.20 12.08
CA THR A 28 19.37 -27.74 12.20
C THR A 28 19.54 -26.46 13.02
N ARG A 29 18.45 -25.83 13.47
CA ARG A 29 18.47 -24.47 14.06
C ARG A 29 19.36 -24.29 15.28
N ASP A 30 19.50 -25.31 16.12
CA ASP A 30 20.35 -25.30 17.32
C ASP A 30 21.62 -26.16 17.15
N VAL A 31 21.97 -26.57 15.92
CA VAL A 31 23.20 -27.33 15.62
C VAL A 31 24.37 -26.36 15.41
N PRO A 32 25.52 -26.53 16.09
CA PRO A 32 26.67 -25.66 15.90
C PRO A 32 27.18 -25.70 14.46
N ILE A 33 27.31 -24.53 13.84
CA ILE A 33 27.80 -24.37 12.47
C ILE A 33 29.20 -24.97 12.35
N ARG A 34 29.42 -25.83 11.35
CA ARG A 34 30.71 -26.48 11.10
C ARG A 34 31.79 -25.42 10.90
N LEU A 35 32.83 -25.46 11.75
CA LEU A 35 33.98 -24.56 11.67
C LEU A 35 34.62 -24.57 10.28
N PRO A 36 35.20 -23.44 9.82
CA PRO A 36 35.89 -23.38 8.54
C PRO A 36 37.05 -24.40 8.51
N ILE A 37 37.09 -25.21 7.46
CA ILE A 37 38.06 -26.30 7.30
C ILE A 37 39.50 -25.76 7.14
N THR A 38 39.63 -24.51 6.68
CA THR A 38 40.91 -23.80 6.56
C THR A 38 41.06 -22.81 7.72
N PRO A 39 42.18 -22.81 8.48
CA PRO A 39 42.42 -21.81 9.51
C PRO A 39 42.55 -20.41 8.89
N LEU A 40 42.13 -19.38 9.64
CA LEU A 40 42.29 -17.98 9.24
C LEU A 40 43.79 -17.64 9.09
N PRO A 41 44.22 -16.96 8.01
CA PRO A 41 45.61 -16.56 7.85
C PRO A 41 46.05 -15.66 9.01
N ALA A 42 47.21 -15.93 9.62
CA ALA A 42 47.65 -15.32 10.88
C ALA A 42 47.56 -13.77 10.93
N ARG A 43 47.77 -13.10 9.78
CA ARG A 43 47.60 -11.64 9.62
C ARG A 43 46.19 -11.13 9.97
N TYR A 44 45.14 -11.93 9.77
CA TYR A 44 43.78 -11.58 10.19
C TYR A 44 43.58 -11.78 11.70
N CYS A 45 44.15 -12.84 12.29
CA CYS A 45 44.07 -13.08 13.72
C CYS A 45 44.72 -11.95 14.53
N ALA A 46 45.89 -11.47 14.10
CA ALA A 46 46.57 -10.32 14.71
C ALA A 46 45.72 -9.04 14.68
N LEU A 47 45.07 -8.74 13.54
CA LEU A 47 44.20 -7.55 13.37
C LEU A 47 42.85 -7.65 14.09
N SER A 48 42.39 -8.84 14.47
CA SER A 48 41.07 -9.04 15.10
C SER A 48 41.12 -9.32 16.60
N PHE A 49 42.26 -9.80 17.14
CA PHE A 49 42.34 -10.32 18.52
C PHE A 49 43.64 -9.98 19.26
N GLY A 50 44.45 -9.01 18.81
CA GLY A 50 45.70 -8.60 19.45
C GLY A 50 45.76 -7.12 19.84
N GLU A 51 46.65 -6.80 20.80
CA GLU A 51 47.11 -5.43 21.07
C GLU A 51 47.78 -4.85 19.80
N PRO A 52 47.34 -3.69 19.27
CA PRO A 52 47.75 -3.24 17.94
C PRO A 52 49.01 -2.35 17.96
N ASP A 53 50.15 -2.93 17.57
CA ASP A 53 51.31 -2.16 17.11
C ASP A 53 51.07 -1.66 15.68
N PHE A 54 51.06 -0.33 15.50
CA PHE A 54 50.83 0.33 14.21
C PHE A 54 52.11 0.71 13.45
N SER A 55 53.30 0.55 14.03
CA SER A 55 54.58 0.93 13.39
C SER A 55 54.84 0.19 12.06
N PHE A 56 54.28 -1.01 11.92
CA PHE A 56 54.29 -1.79 10.68
C PHE A 56 53.47 -1.13 9.54
N ILE A 57 52.46 -0.30 9.85
CA ILE A 57 51.71 0.43 8.83
C ILE A 57 52.56 1.54 8.23
N ASP A 58 53.40 2.24 9.02
CA ASP A 58 54.34 3.23 8.49
C ASP A 58 55.37 2.58 7.55
N ILE A 59 55.78 1.34 7.83
CA ILE A 59 56.66 0.55 6.96
C ILE A 59 55.93 0.15 5.66
N ILE A 60 54.67 -0.25 5.70
CA ILE A 60 53.88 -0.55 4.48
C ILE A 60 53.65 0.72 3.65
N VAL A 61 53.29 1.84 4.29
CA VAL A 61 53.02 3.12 3.61
C VAL A 61 54.28 3.71 2.98
N SER A 62 55.46 3.53 3.59
CA SER A 62 56.75 3.91 2.98
C SER A 62 57.24 2.97 1.88
N GLN A 63 56.62 1.80 1.69
CA GLN A 63 56.96 0.83 0.64
C GLN A 63 55.96 0.77 -0.51
N TYR A 64 54.85 1.52 -0.46
CA TYR A 64 53.85 1.61 -1.54
C TYR A 64 53.56 3.05 -1.92
N VAL A 65 54.37 3.60 -2.83
CA VAL A 65 54.05 4.83 -3.58
C VAL A 65 53.43 4.43 -4.93
N PRO A 66 52.17 4.77 -5.21
CA PRO A 66 51.56 4.54 -6.53
C PRO A 66 52.22 5.41 -7.61
N GLY A 67 52.28 4.90 -8.84
CA GLY A 67 52.57 5.73 -10.01
C GLY A 67 51.46 6.75 -10.29
N ASP A 68 51.83 7.80 -11.03
CA ASP A 68 50.95 8.78 -11.68
C ASP A 68 50.16 9.75 -10.77
N MET A 69 50.87 10.31 -9.78
CA MET A 69 50.68 11.71 -9.32
C MET A 69 52.04 12.42 -9.32
N PRO A 70 52.13 13.72 -9.67
CA PRO A 70 53.39 14.45 -9.73
C PRO A 70 54.00 14.71 -8.34
N ASP A 71 55.31 14.97 -8.33
CA ASP A 71 56.16 15.00 -7.13
C ASP A 71 55.73 16.07 -6.10
N LEU A 72 55.83 15.71 -4.82
CA LEU A 72 55.57 16.60 -3.69
C LEU A 72 56.63 17.71 -3.61
N ASP A 73 57.87 17.46 -4.00
CA ASP A 73 58.90 18.50 -4.04
C ASP A 73 58.57 19.59 -5.08
N ASP A 74 57.96 19.24 -6.22
CA ASP A 74 57.49 20.22 -7.22
C ASP A 74 56.19 20.92 -6.80
N LEU A 75 55.29 20.21 -6.11
CA LEU A 75 54.09 20.82 -5.49
C LEU A 75 54.44 21.78 -4.34
N LEU A 76 55.52 21.53 -3.59
CA LEU A 76 56.02 22.44 -2.56
C LEU A 76 56.77 23.63 -3.15
N LYS A 77 57.58 23.44 -4.21
CA LYS A 77 58.18 24.57 -4.97
C LYS A 77 57.12 25.51 -5.56
N ALA A 78 55.95 25.00 -5.91
CA ALA A 78 54.82 25.78 -6.41
C ALA A 78 54.03 26.53 -5.31
N ALA A 79 54.37 26.36 -4.03
CA ALA A 79 53.51 26.73 -2.90
C ALA A 79 54.17 27.59 -1.80
N GLU A 80 55.32 28.22 -2.04
CA GLU A 80 55.80 29.29 -1.14
C GLU A 80 56.76 30.31 -1.79
N PRO A 81 56.39 31.60 -1.90
CA PRO A 81 57.34 32.70 -1.94
C PRO A 81 57.73 33.10 -0.51
N GLU A 82 58.98 32.86 -0.14
CA GLU A 82 59.68 33.35 1.06
C GLU A 82 59.14 32.94 2.47
N THR A 83 59.67 31.88 3.10
CA THR A 83 60.39 32.01 4.41
C THR A 83 61.35 30.87 4.82
N ALA A 84 62.19 30.35 3.92
CA ALA A 84 63.26 29.42 4.29
C ALA A 84 64.41 30.07 5.13
N ARG A 85 64.33 30.09 6.48
CA ARG A 85 65.53 30.35 7.33
C ARG A 85 65.55 29.95 8.83
N VAL A 86 64.44 29.85 9.57
CA VAL A 86 64.51 30.00 11.04
C VAL A 86 64.82 28.71 11.85
N LEU A 87 64.13 27.59 11.62
CA LEU A 87 64.15 26.45 12.57
C LEU A 87 65.18 25.34 12.24
N LYS A 88 66.46 25.72 12.20
CA LYS A 88 67.60 24.77 12.18
C LYS A 88 68.38 24.76 13.51
N ALA A 89 67.73 25.13 14.61
CA ALA A 89 68.37 25.57 15.85
C ALA A 89 67.72 25.01 17.15
N SER A 90 67.45 23.71 17.22
CA SER A 90 67.03 23.01 18.46
C SER A 90 67.33 21.50 18.38
N GLY A 91 68.61 21.15 18.42
CA GLY A 91 69.05 19.76 18.22
C GLY A 91 68.72 18.84 19.40
N PHE A 92 67.71 17.97 19.24
CA PHE A 92 67.38 16.90 20.19
C PHE A 92 67.59 15.52 19.54
N ARG A 93 68.37 14.65 20.18
CA ARG A 93 68.56 13.24 19.77
C ARG A 93 67.93 12.31 20.81
N ALA A 94 67.24 11.26 20.35
CA ALA A 94 66.72 10.21 21.22
C ALA A 94 67.78 9.12 21.51
N PRO A 95 67.87 8.61 22.75
CA PRO A 95 68.66 7.41 23.08
C PRO A 95 67.83 6.10 22.93
N PRO A 96 68.47 4.90 22.80
CA PRO A 96 67.78 3.65 22.43
C PRO A 96 67.80 2.53 23.51
N LEU A 97 67.19 1.37 23.16
CA LEU A 97 67.23 0.03 23.82
C LEU A 97 66.22 -0.15 25.00
N LYS A 98 65.78 -1.37 25.37
CA LYS A 98 66.28 -2.76 25.13
C LYS A 98 65.14 -3.83 25.17
N ARG A 99 65.44 -5.10 24.85
CA ARG A 99 64.52 -6.28 24.86
C ARG A 99 64.55 -7.06 26.19
N SER A 100 63.49 -7.84 26.53
CA SER A 100 63.49 -9.34 26.56
C SER A 100 62.34 -10.00 27.38
N CYS A 101 62.09 -11.31 27.11
CA CYS A 101 61.53 -12.37 28.00
C CYS A 101 60.05 -12.26 28.50
N ALA A 102 59.33 -13.33 28.87
CA ALA A 102 59.41 -14.80 28.63
C ALA A 102 58.08 -15.49 29.03
N SER A 103 57.90 -16.80 28.74
CA SER A 103 56.65 -17.57 29.02
C SER A 103 56.84 -18.73 30.02
N PRO A 104 55.79 -19.10 30.78
CA PRO A 104 55.62 -20.47 31.32
C PRO A 104 54.21 -21.10 31.05
N PRO A 105 53.97 -22.42 31.31
CA PRO A 105 52.86 -23.17 30.70
C PRO A 105 51.92 -24.00 31.64
N VAL A 106 50.75 -24.39 31.08
CA VAL A 106 49.97 -25.67 31.25
C VAL A 106 49.54 -26.20 32.65
N LEU A 107 48.25 -26.56 32.80
CA LEU A 107 47.76 -27.79 33.48
C LEU A 107 46.27 -28.11 33.15
N ALA A 108 45.70 -29.24 33.63
CA ALA A 108 44.51 -29.90 33.03
C ALA A 108 43.59 -30.72 34.01
N CYS A 109 42.51 -31.34 33.44
CA CYS A 109 41.53 -32.29 34.05
C CYS A 109 40.49 -31.63 35.02
N LEU A 110 39.29 -32.14 35.36
CA LEU A 110 38.52 -33.43 35.31
C LEU A 110 36.99 -33.11 35.08
N SER A 111 35.96 -33.96 34.90
CA SER A 111 35.74 -35.40 34.52
C SER A 111 34.22 -35.65 34.23
N ASP A 112 33.79 -36.91 34.01
CA ASP A 112 32.44 -37.39 33.62
C ASP A 112 31.29 -37.35 34.66
N ASN A 113 30.02 -37.49 34.16
CA ASN A 113 29.11 -38.60 34.56
C ASN A 113 27.85 -38.78 33.65
N LYS A 114 27.07 -39.87 33.87
CA LYS A 114 26.01 -40.40 32.96
C LYS A 114 24.62 -40.60 33.63
N CYS A 115 23.63 -41.00 32.79
CA CYS A 115 22.36 -41.70 33.11
C CYS A 115 21.21 -40.85 33.74
N GLU A 116 19.91 -41.21 33.67
CA GLU A 116 19.26 -42.43 33.12
C GLU A 116 17.83 -42.19 32.53
N ASN A 117 17.11 -43.28 32.21
CA ASN A 117 15.81 -43.32 31.51
C ASN A 117 14.58 -43.13 32.42
N LEU A 118 13.40 -42.87 31.82
CA LEU A 118 12.14 -43.57 32.17
C LEU A 118 11.02 -43.42 31.11
N HIS A 119 10.17 -44.45 30.98
CA HIS A 119 8.96 -44.50 30.14
C HIS A 119 7.69 -44.16 30.95
N GLN A 120 6.57 -43.80 30.29
CA GLN A 120 5.40 -44.71 30.13
C GLN A 120 4.19 -44.08 29.43
N HIS A 121 3.23 -44.95 29.04
CA HIS A 121 1.99 -44.64 28.31
C HIS A 121 0.85 -44.16 29.23
N ASN A 122 -0.20 -43.53 28.68
CA ASN A 122 -1.52 -44.20 28.59
C ASN A 122 -2.53 -43.54 27.63
N THR A 123 -3.62 -44.26 27.35
CA THR A 123 -4.70 -43.91 26.41
C THR A 123 -6.08 -44.19 27.02
N ARG A 124 -7.15 -43.56 26.46
CA ARG A 124 -8.58 -43.99 26.34
C ARG A 124 -9.49 -42.76 26.15
N ASN A 125 -10.33 -42.77 25.10
CA ASN A 125 -11.78 -43.07 25.08
C ASN A 125 -12.60 -42.10 25.96
N ALA A 126 -13.53 -41.26 25.48
CA ALA A 126 -14.58 -41.35 24.44
C ALA A 126 -15.90 -41.95 24.94
N GLU A 127 -17.00 -41.20 24.84
CA GLU A 127 -18.38 -41.70 24.70
C GLU A 127 -19.35 -40.59 24.22
N ASN A 128 -20.55 -41.00 23.80
CA ASN A 128 -21.57 -40.13 23.18
C ASN A 128 -22.69 -39.75 24.16
N ASN A 129 -23.48 -38.72 23.83
CA ASN A 129 -24.94 -38.82 24.00
C ASN A 129 -25.72 -37.85 23.09
N VAL A 130 -26.96 -38.21 22.77
CA VAL A 130 -27.86 -37.46 21.85
C VAL A 130 -29.25 -37.34 22.47
N CYS A 131 -29.83 -36.14 22.45
CA CYS A 131 -31.26 -35.91 22.68
C CYS A 131 -31.82 -34.95 21.62
N VAL A 132 -33.10 -35.11 21.27
CA VAL A 132 -33.80 -34.37 20.21
C VAL A 132 -35.16 -33.91 20.76
N VAL A 133 -35.45 -32.60 20.72
CA VAL A 133 -36.81 -32.06 20.94
C VAL A 133 -37.05 -30.78 20.12
N ALA A 134 -38.18 -30.77 19.40
CA ALA A 134 -38.96 -29.64 18.87
C ALA A 134 -38.33 -28.56 17.95
N ALA A 135 -39.20 -28.01 17.10
CA ALA A 135 -39.00 -26.81 16.29
C ALA A 135 -40.28 -25.94 16.34
N SER A 136 -40.16 -24.63 16.08
CA SER A 136 -41.31 -23.73 15.99
C SER A 136 -41.12 -22.60 14.95
N SER A 137 -42.12 -22.50 14.08
CA SER A 137 -42.68 -21.34 13.37
C SER A 137 -42.45 -19.93 13.98
N CYS A 138 -42.50 -18.81 13.24
CA CYS A 138 -42.47 -18.57 11.77
C CYS A 138 -41.93 -17.14 11.43
N PRO A 139 -42.63 -16.22 10.73
CA PRO A 139 -42.32 -15.79 9.36
C PRO A 139 -41.76 -14.36 9.20
N SER A 140 -41.02 -14.12 8.10
CA SER A 140 -41.26 -12.98 7.19
C SER A 140 -40.43 -13.11 5.89
N CYS A 141 -41.07 -12.89 4.75
CA CYS A 141 -40.58 -13.16 3.39
C CYS A 141 -39.88 -11.96 2.71
N PHE A 142 -39.14 -12.23 1.62
CA PHE A 142 -39.28 -11.56 0.32
C PHE A 142 -38.47 -12.31 -0.76
N ASP A 143 -39.10 -12.60 -1.90
CA ASP A 143 -38.60 -13.58 -2.88
C ASP A 143 -37.80 -12.99 -4.07
N GLU A 144 -36.83 -13.75 -4.59
CA GLU A 144 -36.28 -13.59 -5.95
C GLU A 144 -36.68 -14.84 -6.78
N PRO A 145 -37.24 -14.71 -8.00
CA PRO A 145 -37.61 -15.86 -8.82
C PRO A 145 -36.39 -16.59 -9.40
N THR A 146 -36.22 -17.86 -9.03
CA THR A 146 -35.20 -18.74 -9.59
C THR A 146 -35.63 -19.32 -10.94
N PHE A 147 -35.09 -18.77 -12.03
CA PHE A 147 -35.09 -19.47 -13.32
C PHE A 147 -34.07 -20.61 -13.29
N GLU A 148 -34.55 -21.85 -13.27
CA GLU A 148 -33.73 -23.03 -13.54
C GLU A 148 -33.44 -23.18 -15.04
N LEU A 149 -32.28 -23.76 -15.35
CA LEU A 149 -31.92 -24.13 -16.73
C LEU A 149 -32.10 -25.63 -16.88
N SER A 150 -33.29 -26.05 -17.32
CA SER A 150 -33.49 -27.41 -17.81
C SER A 150 -32.71 -27.62 -19.11
N CYS A 151 -31.98 -28.74 -19.19
CA CYS A 151 -31.27 -29.16 -20.39
C CYS A 151 -32.16 -30.15 -21.17
N PRO A 152 -32.35 -30.00 -22.49
CA PRO A 152 -33.13 -30.97 -23.27
C PRO A 152 -32.34 -32.28 -23.42
N THR A 153 -32.89 -33.37 -22.87
CA THR A 153 -32.34 -34.72 -23.04
C THR A 153 -32.66 -35.24 -24.43
N THR A 154 -31.67 -35.41 -25.30
CA THR A 154 -31.84 -36.09 -26.59
C THR A 154 -31.59 -37.59 -26.41
N VAL A 155 -32.57 -38.42 -26.76
CA VAL A 155 -32.47 -39.89 -26.70
C VAL A 155 -31.71 -40.41 -27.92
N ILE A 156 -30.62 -41.16 -27.71
CA ILE A 156 -30.06 -42.09 -28.70
C ILE A 156 -29.59 -43.38 -27.99
N ASP A 157 -30.20 -44.47 -28.42
CA ASP A 157 -29.91 -45.92 -28.37
C ASP A 157 -28.78 -46.58 -27.55
N GLU A 158 -28.96 -47.89 -27.32
CA GLU A 158 -28.03 -48.77 -26.61
C GLU A 158 -26.86 -49.28 -27.48
N GLY A 159 -25.65 -49.32 -26.91
CA GLY A 159 -24.44 -49.87 -27.55
C GLY A 159 -23.58 -50.66 -26.56
N LYS A 160 -23.26 -51.91 -26.90
CA LYS A 160 -22.62 -52.89 -25.98
C LYS A 160 -21.08 -52.82 -25.96
N CYS A 161 -20.51 -53.32 -24.85
CA CYS A 161 -19.14 -53.85 -24.71
C CYS A 161 -17.97 -52.85 -24.79
N SER A 162 -16.80 -53.11 -24.20
CA SER A 162 -16.40 -54.13 -23.20
C SER A 162 -15.13 -53.68 -22.45
N ALA A 163 -14.81 -54.34 -21.34
CA ALA A 163 -13.67 -53.99 -20.48
C ALA A 163 -12.30 -54.39 -21.04
N SER A 164 -11.24 -53.74 -20.56
CA SER A 164 -10.02 -54.40 -20.08
C SER A 164 -9.17 -53.42 -19.23
N ALA A 165 -8.26 -53.96 -18.41
CA ALA A 165 -7.40 -53.19 -17.51
C ALA A 165 -5.92 -53.31 -17.89
N GLY A 166 -5.11 -52.34 -17.50
CA GLY A 166 -3.65 -52.35 -17.68
C GLY A 166 -2.96 -51.57 -16.56
N VAL A 167 -1.92 -52.16 -15.98
CA VAL A 167 -1.17 -51.63 -14.82
C VAL A 167 0.33 -51.64 -15.16
N CYS A 168 1.15 -50.96 -14.36
CA CYS A 168 2.63 -50.90 -14.40
C CYS A 168 3.25 -50.01 -15.51
N SER A 169 4.47 -49.48 -15.34
CA SER A 169 5.22 -49.16 -14.10
C SER A 169 6.52 -48.39 -14.41
N SER A 170 6.87 -47.41 -13.56
CA SER A 170 8.22 -46.80 -13.46
C SER A 170 8.75 -46.05 -14.71
N GLY A 171 9.79 -45.23 -14.54
CA GLY A 171 10.47 -44.55 -15.66
C GLY A 171 11.03 -43.18 -15.27
N ARG A 172 12.35 -43.02 -15.37
CA ARG A 172 13.12 -41.82 -14.96
C ARG A 172 12.65 -40.53 -15.65
N ARG A 173 12.79 -39.41 -14.94
CA ARG A 173 12.78 -38.06 -15.55
C ARG A 173 13.92 -37.96 -16.55
N ASP A 174 13.65 -37.46 -17.76
CA ASP A 174 14.68 -36.89 -18.63
C ASP A 174 14.15 -35.66 -19.38
N ARG A 175 15.02 -34.71 -19.72
CA ARG A 175 14.68 -33.41 -20.30
C ARG A 175 14.84 -33.40 -21.81
N ARG A 176 13.75 -33.54 -22.56
CA ARG A 176 13.71 -33.11 -23.98
C ARG A 176 12.46 -32.29 -24.29
N ARG A 177 12.63 -31.33 -25.21
CA ARG A 177 11.52 -30.63 -25.88
C ARG A 177 10.70 -31.67 -26.65
N SER A 178 9.39 -31.69 -26.47
CA SER A 178 8.45 -32.32 -27.40
C SER A 178 7.54 -31.24 -27.99
N SER A 179 7.43 -31.22 -29.31
CA SER A 179 6.42 -30.46 -30.04
C SER A 179 5.07 -31.14 -29.85
N VAL A 180 4.16 -30.50 -29.11
CA VAL A 180 2.78 -30.98 -28.99
C VAL A 180 2.04 -30.63 -30.27
N LEU A 181 1.73 -31.66 -31.06
CA LEU A 181 0.80 -31.57 -32.18
C LEU A 181 -0.56 -31.07 -31.66
N ARG A 182 -1.18 -30.11 -32.36
CA ARG A 182 -2.57 -29.71 -32.08
C ARG A 182 -3.51 -30.82 -32.52
N GLU A 183 -3.80 -31.77 -31.64
CA GLU A 183 -4.93 -32.69 -31.84
C GLU A 183 -6.23 -31.88 -31.97
N SER A 184 -6.92 -32.08 -33.09
CA SER A 184 -8.13 -31.34 -33.42
C SER A 184 -9.33 -31.89 -32.66
N GLY A 185 -9.53 -31.43 -31.42
CA GLY A 185 -10.79 -31.58 -30.71
C GLY A 185 -11.98 -31.10 -31.56
N PRO A 186 -13.17 -31.68 -31.38
CA PRO A 186 -14.29 -31.50 -32.31
C PRO A 186 -14.69 -30.03 -32.46
N LYS A 187 -14.60 -29.53 -33.70
CA LYS A 187 -15.05 -28.19 -34.09
C LYS A 187 -16.59 -28.12 -34.11
N THR A 188 -17.22 -28.07 -32.94
CA THR A 188 -18.61 -27.60 -32.78
C THR A 188 -18.70 -26.09 -33.00
N VAL A 189 -18.39 -25.67 -34.23
CA VAL A 189 -18.48 -24.29 -34.69
C VAL A 189 -19.96 -23.97 -34.90
N ILE A 190 -20.61 -23.47 -33.86
CA ILE A 190 -21.78 -22.59 -34.03
C ILE A 190 -21.24 -21.23 -34.47
N GLY A 191 -20.83 -21.16 -35.74
CA GLY A 191 -20.40 -19.94 -36.40
C GLY A 191 -21.45 -19.49 -37.41
N PRO A 192 -21.69 -18.18 -37.58
CA PRO A 192 -22.48 -17.65 -38.70
C PRO A 192 -21.66 -17.76 -40.01
N GLY A 193 -21.47 -19.00 -40.47
CA GLY A 193 -20.53 -19.37 -41.54
C GLY A 193 -21.13 -20.21 -42.67
N ALA A 194 -22.46 -20.25 -42.81
CA ALA A 194 -23.16 -21.06 -43.81
C ALA A 194 -24.43 -20.37 -44.35
N ALA A 195 -24.27 -19.23 -45.05
CA ALA A 195 -25.40 -18.53 -45.68
C ALA A 195 -25.04 -17.77 -46.99
N PHE A 196 -23.94 -18.14 -47.66
CA PHE A 196 -23.59 -17.58 -48.98
C PHE A 196 -24.62 -18.04 -50.03
N GLY A 197 -25.64 -17.20 -50.25
CA GLY A 197 -26.76 -17.48 -51.15
C GLY A 197 -27.98 -16.59 -50.91
N LYS A 198 -28.21 -16.14 -49.66
CA LYS A 198 -29.22 -15.12 -49.36
C LYS A 198 -28.58 -13.74 -49.23
N LYS A 199 -29.14 -12.76 -49.95
CA LYS A 199 -28.76 -11.35 -49.87
C LYS A 199 -29.08 -10.83 -48.46
N TRP A 200 -28.07 -10.40 -47.70
CA TRP A 200 -28.26 -9.87 -46.36
C TRP A 200 -29.17 -8.64 -46.37
N THR A 201 -30.07 -8.56 -45.41
CA THR A 201 -31.01 -7.45 -45.20
C THR A 201 -30.82 -6.87 -43.81
N ALA A 202 -30.78 -5.54 -43.70
CA ALA A 202 -30.73 -4.86 -42.42
C ALA A 202 -31.97 -5.16 -41.57
N GLY A 203 -31.79 -5.36 -40.26
CA GLY A 203 -32.90 -5.62 -39.35
C GLY A 203 -33.84 -4.42 -39.17
N PRO A 204 -35.06 -4.62 -38.63
CA PRO A 204 -36.05 -3.57 -38.43
C PRO A 204 -35.57 -2.36 -37.62
N VAL A 205 -34.70 -2.56 -36.61
CA VAL A 205 -34.09 -1.47 -35.82
C VAL A 205 -33.00 -0.80 -36.64
N LEU A 206 -32.02 -1.57 -37.15
CA LEU A 206 -30.89 -1.03 -37.92
C LEU A 206 -31.35 -0.15 -39.10
N SER A 207 -32.42 -0.55 -39.78
CA SER A 207 -32.98 0.14 -40.95
C SER A 207 -33.60 1.52 -40.64
N ARG A 208 -33.89 1.82 -39.37
CA ARG A 208 -34.52 3.08 -38.93
C ARG A 208 -33.53 4.10 -38.37
N LEU A 209 -32.28 3.70 -38.13
CA LEU A 209 -31.28 4.57 -37.51
C LEU A 209 -30.75 5.62 -38.51
N PRO A 210 -30.69 6.91 -38.13
CA PRO A 210 -30.18 7.95 -39.02
C PRO A 210 -28.67 7.79 -39.24
N VAL A 211 -28.22 8.00 -40.49
CA VAL A 211 -26.83 7.72 -40.91
C VAL A 211 -25.79 8.49 -40.08
N SER A 212 -26.16 9.63 -39.49
CA SER A 212 -25.33 10.42 -38.56
C SER A 212 -24.86 9.67 -37.31
N ARG A 213 -25.49 8.54 -36.94
CA ARG A 213 -25.06 7.68 -35.82
C ARG A 213 -23.90 6.74 -36.16
N PHE A 214 -23.65 6.52 -37.44
CA PHE A 214 -22.67 5.56 -37.94
C PHE A 214 -21.32 6.23 -38.19
N LEU A 215 -20.23 5.61 -37.72
CA LEU A 215 -18.91 5.84 -38.29
C LEU A 215 -18.74 4.96 -39.52
N LEU A 216 -18.44 5.59 -40.65
CA LEU A 216 -18.28 4.93 -41.95
C LEU A 216 -16.81 4.93 -42.40
N PRO A 217 -16.37 3.93 -43.18
CA PRO A 217 -15.00 3.87 -43.67
C PRO A 217 -14.79 4.91 -44.77
N ALA A 218 -13.57 5.47 -44.87
CA ALA A 218 -13.24 6.61 -45.74
C ALA A 218 -13.48 6.40 -47.26
N ARG A 219 -13.81 5.17 -47.69
CA ARG A 219 -14.26 4.87 -49.05
C ARG A 219 -15.70 5.36 -49.35
N VAL A 220 -16.52 5.62 -48.33
CA VAL A 220 -17.88 6.15 -48.51
C VAL A 220 -17.81 7.65 -48.78
N ARG A 221 -18.03 8.04 -50.05
CA ARG A 221 -17.99 9.45 -50.49
C ARG A 221 -19.33 10.17 -50.28
N ASP A 222 -20.44 9.53 -50.61
CA ASP A 222 -21.80 10.06 -50.37
C ASP A 222 -22.43 9.36 -49.16
N VAL A 223 -22.49 10.09 -48.05
CA VAL A 223 -23.07 9.61 -46.79
C VAL A 223 -24.61 9.61 -46.84
N SER A 224 -25.24 10.49 -47.63
CA SER A 224 -26.71 10.61 -47.70
C SER A 224 -27.37 9.39 -48.35
N LYS A 225 -26.72 8.83 -49.37
CA LYS A 225 -27.17 7.64 -50.11
C LYS A 225 -26.66 6.33 -49.50
N TRP A 226 -25.74 6.39 -48.53
CA TRP A 226 -25.21 5.18 -47.89
C TRP A 226 -26.29 4.41 -47.12
N ARG A 227 -26.27 3.08 -47.22
CA ARG A 227 -27.10 2.15 -46.44
C ARG A 227 -26.23 0.97 -45.99
N PRO A 228 -26.55 0.31 -44.85
CA PRO A 228 -25.88 -0.94 -44.47
C PRO A 228 -25.98 -1.98 -45.59
N SER A 229 -24.85 -2.57 -45.97
CA SER A 229 -24.73 -3.60 -47.01
C SER A 229 -24.32 -4.97 -46.46
N GLY A 230 -24.31 -5.11 -45.14
CA GLY A 230 -23.81 -6.23 -44.35
C GLY A 230 -23.73 -5.82 -42.87
N PRO A 231 -23.57 -6.80 -41.96
CA PRO A 231 -23.50 -6.53 -40.52
C PRO A 231 -22.19 -5.82 -40.15
N GLY A 232 -22.25 -4.95 -39.15
CA GLY A 232 -21.13 -4.10 -38.72
C GLY A 232 -20.70 -4.35 -37.29
N ALA A 233 -20.34 -3.29 -36.56
CA ALA A 233 -19.97 -3.38 -35.15
C ALA A 233 -20.65 -2.31 -34.28
N ILE A 234 -20.79 -2.59 -32.98
CA ILE A 234 -21.33 -1.70 -31.96
C ILE A 234 -20.21 -1.25 -31.02
N CYS A 235 -20.11 0.05 -30.78
CA CYS A 235 -19.12 0.67 -29.91
C CYS A 235 -19.80 1.41 -28.76
N LEU A 236 -19.77 0.79 -27.58
CA LEU A 236 -20.44 1.21 -26.35
C LEU A 236 -19.48 2.00 -25.47
N PHE A 237 -19.93 3.12 -24.87
CA PHE A 237 -19.07 4.05 -24.13
C PHE A 237 -17.88 4.50 -25.00
N SER A 238 -18.18 4.93 -26.24
CA SER A 238 -17.22 5.00 -27.34
C SER A 238 -16.06 5.99 -27.14
N GLY A 239 -16.24 7.03 -26.32
CA GLY A 239 -15.24 8.00 -25.88
C GLY A 239 -14.47 8.63 -27.03
N SER A 240 -13.15 8.40 -27.07
CA SER A 240 -12.26 8.86 -28.15
C SER A 240 -12.52 8.22 -29.53
N LYS A 241 -13.42 7.22 -29.61
CA LYS A 241 -13.79 6.44 -30.79
C LYS A 241 -12.62 5.76 -31.51
N ARG A 242 -11.46 5.58 -30.83
CA ARG A 242 -10.23 4.99 -31.39
C ARG A 242 -10.41 3.56 -31.91
N TRP A 243 -11.04 2.67 -31.14
CA TRP A 243 -11.30 1.29 -31.60
C TRP A 243 -12.22 1.25 -32.82
N ALA A 244 -13.32 2.01 -32.81
CA ALA A 244 -14.22 2.10 -33.97
C ALA A 244 -13.50 2.61 -35.23
N LYS A 245 -12.69 3.66 -35.11
CA LYS A 245 -11.87 4.19 -36.21
C LYS A 245 -10.81 3.18 -36.70
N ALA A 246 -10.22 2.40 -35.79
CA ALA A 246 -9.29 1.35 -36.14
C ALA A 246 -9.97 0.16 -36.84
N LEU A 247 -11.16 -0.25 -36.38
CA LEU A 247 -11.92 -1.38 -36.91
C LEU A 247 -12.40 -1.12 -38.35
N LEU A 248 -12.77 0.11 -38.67
CA LEU A 248 -13.05 0.56 -40.04
C LEU A 248 -11.83 0.46 -40.97
N ARG A 249 -10.60 0.61 -40.46
CA ARG A 249 -9.35 0.38 -41.22
C ARG A 249 -9.08 -1.11 -41.47
N GLN A 250 -9.68 -2.01 -40.69
CA GLN A 250 -9.55 -3.47 -40.84
C GLN A 250 -10.71 -4.09 -41.64
N GLY A 251 -11.44 -3.29 -42.43
CA GLY A 251 -12.45 -3.78 -43.39
C GLY A 251 -13.91 -3.73 -42.91
N CYS A 252 -14.16 -3.42 -41.64
CA CYS A 252 -15.51 -3.35 -41.08
C CYS A 252 -16.44 -2.41 -41.88
N PRO A 253 -17.67 -2.83 -42.28
CA PRO A 253 -18.54 -2.03 -43.13
C PRO A 253 -18.98 -0.69 -42.51
N TRP A 254 -19.24 -0.68 -41.21
CA TRP A 254 -19.70 0.47 -40.43
C TRP A 254 -19.54 0.18 -38.93
N VAL A 255 -19.43 1.22 -38.09
CA VAL A 255 -19.45 1.07 -36.62
C VAL A 255 -20.44 2.06 -36.01
N LEU A 256 -21.47 1.54 -35.34
CA LEU A 256 -22.46 2.34 -34.63
C LEU A 256 -21.92 2.72 -33.25
N THR A 257 -21.99 4.00 -32.88
CA THR A 257 -21.38 4.49 -31.63
C THR A 257 -22.42 5.03 -30.66
N TYR A 258 -22.21 4.72 -29.37
CA TYR A 258 -22.97 5.24 -28.24
C TYR A 258 -22.02 5.94 -27.28
N GLU A 259 -22.32 7.18 -26.91
CA GLU A 259 -21.51 8.00 -26.01
C GLU A 259 -22.39 8.72 -24.98
N ILE A 260 -22.10 8.50 -23.70
CA ILE A 260 -22.94 9.00 -22.58
C ILE A 260 -23.01 10.54 -22.52
N HIS A 261 -22.06 11.23 -23.14
CA HIS A 261 -22.04 12.69 -23.24
C HIS A 261 -22.69 13.23 -24.54
N LEU A 262 -23.35 12.38 -25.33
CA LEU A 262 -24.13 12.80 -26.51
C LEU A 262 -25.62 12.51 -26.29
N GLU A 263 -26.44 13.47 -26.72
CA GLU A 263 -27.90 13.40 -26.64
C GLU A 263 -28.46 12.19 -27.42
N GLY A 264 -29.45 11.51 -26.83
CA GLY A 264 -30.03 10.29 -27.41
C GLY A 264 -29.07 9.09 -27.47
N GLN A 265 -28.00 9.05 -26.67
CA GLN A 265 -27.04 7.93 -26.65
C GLN A 265 -26.66 7.41 -25.25
N ASP A 266 -27.34 7.84 -24.17
CA ASP A 266 -27.09 7.28 -22.85
C ASP A 266 -27.54 5.81 -22.81
N LEU A 267 -26.58 4.93 -22.54
CA LEU A 267 -26.80 3.50 -22.40
C LEU A 267 -27.59 3.14 -21.12
N LEU A 268 -27.86 4.09 -20.22
CA LEU A 268 -28.78 3.90 -19.10
C LEU A 268 -30.26 4.14 -19.46
N ASP A 269 -30.57 4.72 -20.62
CA ASP A 269 -31.94 4.85 -21.14
C ASP A 269 -32.50 3.47 -21.56
N PRO A 270 -33.68 3.03 -21.04
CA PRO A 270 -34.32 1.78 -21.45
C PRO A 270 -34.58 1.64 -22.96
N LEU A 271 -34.85 2.73 -23.67
CA LEU A 271 -35.08 2.73 -25.13
C LEU A 271 -33.77 2.43 -25.87
N ILE A 272 -32.68 3.07 -25.47
CA ILE A 272 -31.35 2.84 -26.04
C ILE A 272 -30.82 1.45 -25.67
N GLN A 273 -31.13 0.93 -24.47
CA GLN A 273 -30.85 -0.47 -24.14
C GLN A 273 -31.60 -1.43 -25.04
N LYS A 274 -32.90 -1.20 -25.29
CA LYS A 274 -33.71 -2.03 -26.19
C LYS A 274 -33.17 -1.98 -27.63
N GLU A 275 -32.78 -0.81 -28.13
CA GLU A 275 -32.13 -0.63 -29.42
C GLU A 275 -30.85 -1.48 -29.52
N VAL A 276 -29.94 -1.39 -28.54
CA VAL A 276 -28.69 -2.15 -28.50
C VAL A 276 -28.92 -3.66 -28.38
N PHE A 277 -29.90 -4.12 -27.60
CA PHE A 277 -30.24 -5.54 -27.49
C PHE A 277 -30.78 -6.06 -28.82
N SER A 278 -31.75 -5.37 -29.43
CA SER A 278 -32.32 -5.80 -30.71
C SER A 278 -31.32 -5.77 -31.85
N LEU A 279 -30.34 -4.86 -31.87
CA LEU A 279 -29.25 -4.90 -32.84
C LEU A 279 -28.30 -6.11 -32.69
N ILE A 280 -28.22 -6.71 -31.49
CA ILE A 280 -27.49 -7.96 -31.25
C ILE A 280 -28.39 -9.16 -31.62
N GLU A 281 -29.66 -9.13 -31.22
CA GLU A 281 -30.66 -10.17 -31.47
C GLU A 281 -30.96 -10.35 -32.97
N GLU A 282 -31.02 -9.26 -33.75
CA GLU A 282 -31.17 -9.23 -35.21
C GLU A 282 -29.95 -9.79 -35.97
N GLY A 283 -28.81 -10.01 -35.31
CA GLY A 283 -27.53 -10.26 -35.99
C GLY A 283 -27.02 -9.06 -36.81
N SER A 284 -27.51 -7.85 -36.51
CA SER A 284 -27.14 -6.60 -37.21
C SER A 284 -25.66 -6.22 -37.01
N ALA A 285 -24.98 -6.79 -36.00
CA ALA A 285 -23.54 -6.60 -35.77
C ALA A 285 -22.81 -7.92 -35.46
N LEU A 286 -21.57 -8.05 -35.96
CA LEU A 286 -20.67 -9.19 -35.67
C LEU A 286 -19.72 -8.93 -34.49
N CYS A 287 -19.58 -7.67 -34.05
CA CYS A 287 -18.70 -7.26 -32.96
C CYS A 287 -19.36 -6.24 -32.01
N ALA A 288 -19.18 -6.38 -30.70
CA ALA A 288 -19.59 -5.43 -29.67
C ALA A 288 -18.44 -5.11 -28.69
N GLY A 289 -17.98 -3.85 -28.67
CA GLY A 289 -16.90 -3.39 -27.79
C GLY A 289 -17.37 -2.38 -26.75
N ALA A 290 -16.94 -2.50 -25.49
CA ALA A 290 -17.35 -1.60 -24.40
C ALA A 290 -16.22 -1.20 -23.44
N GLY A 291 -16.13 0.10 -23.12
CA GLY A 291 -15.29 0.65 -22.05
C GLY A 291 -16.10 1.36 -20.96
N PRO A 292 -16.84 0.63 -20.10
CA PRO A 292 -17.74 1.23 -19.12
C PRO A 292 -17.05 2.21 -18.16
N VAL A 293 -17.70 3.35 -17.91
CA VAL A 293 -17.14 4.52 -17.22
C VAL A 293 -16.60 4.14 -15.83
N CYS A 294 -15.27 4.17 -15.68
CA CYS A 294 -14.60 3.72 -14.45
C CYS A 294 -14.65 4.73 -13.27
N SER A 295 -15.42 5.81 -13.37
CA SER A 295 -15.38 6.95 -12.44
C SER A 295 -15.71 6.60 -10.98
N SER A 296 -16.63 5.64 -10.74
CA SER A 296 -16.92 5.11 -9.41
C SER A 296 -16.33 3.71 -9.16
N PHE A 297 -15.72 3.08 -10.16
CA PHE A 297 -15.10 1.75 -10.06
C PHE A 297 -13.57 1.78 -9.88
N SER A 298 -12.92 2.91 -10.17
CA SER A 298 -11.46 3.04 -10.03
C SER A 298 -11.02 2.92 -8.58
N THR A 299 -9.96 2.14 -8.34
CA THR A 299 -9.29 2.04 -7.02
C THR A 299 -8.47 3.28 -6.67
N ALA A 300 -8.46 4.32 -7.52
CA ALA A 300 -7.82 5.61 -7.26
C ALA A 300 -8.80 6.71 -6.80
N VAL A 301 -10.09 6.39 -6.62
CA VAL A 301 -11.06 7.34 -6.04
C VAL A 301 -10.76 7.57 -4.56
N THR A 302 -10.63 8.83 -4.15
CA THR A 302 -10.30 9.25 -2.79
C THR A 302 -11.33 10.28 -2.28
N PRO A 303 -12.04 10.04 -1.17
CA PRO A 303 -12.06 8.81 -0.37
C PRO A 303 -12.59 7.60 -1.16
N PRO A 304 -12.21 6.36 -0.81
CA PRO A 304 -12.75 5.16 -1.47
C PRO A 304 -14.28 5.09 -1.36
N VAL A 305 -14.96 4.72 -2.44
CA VAL A 305 -16.43 4.63 -2.51
C VAL A 305 -16.98 3.19 -2.56
N ARG A 306 -16.08 2.21 -2.60
CA ARG A 306 -16.33 0.76 -2.60
C ARG A 306 -15.21 0.08 -1.81
N ASN A 307 -15.49 -0.98 -1.06
CA ASN A 307 -14.50 -1.83 -0.38
C ASN A 307 -14.74 -3.32 -0.70
N ALA A 308 -13.99 -4.24 -0.09
CA ALA A 308 -14.05 -5.68 -0.41
C ALA A 308 -15.40 -6.34 -0.05
N GLU A 309 -16.01 -5.84 1.03
CA GLU A 309 -17.29 -6.20 1.62
C GLU A 309 -18.47 -5.60 0.84
N PHE A 310 -18.39 -4.30 0.52
CA PHE A 310 -19.34 -3.51 -0.27
C PHE A 310 -18.77 -3.15 -1.66
N PRO A 311 -18.51 -4.13 -2.56
CA PRO A 311 -18.01 -3.82 -3.91
C PRO A 311 -19.06 -3.10 -4.77
N ALA A 312 -20.34 -3.19 -4.40
CA ALA A 312 -21.45 -2.45 -5.01
C ALA A 312 -21.51 -0.97 -4.59
N GLY A 313 -20.80 -0.56 -3.54
CA GLY A 313 -20.86 0.79 -2.98
C GLY A 313 -21.02 0.81 -1.47
N LEU A 314 -20.27 1.66 -0.78
CA LEU A 314 -20.40 1.82 0.68
C LEU A 314 -21.81 2.32 1.06
N PRO A 315 -22.38 1.92 2.21
CA PRO A 315 -23.73 2.34 2.61
C PRO A 315 -23.83 3.86 2.86
N ASN A 316 -22.76 4.48 3.40
CA ASN A 316 -22.78 5.86 3.87
C ASN A 316 -22.14 6.85 2.87
N LEU A 317 -22.47 6.71 1.58
CA LEU A 317 -22.02 7.63 0.53
C LEU A 317 -22.81 8.95 0.52
N ARG A 318 -22.10 10.08 0.30
CA ARG A 318 -22.69 11.38 -0.06
C ARG A 318 -23.63 11.21 -1.28
N PRO A 319 -24.78 11.90 -1.37
CA PRO A 319 -25.77 11.70 -2.44
C PRO A 319 -25.17 11.70 -3.86
N SER A 320 -24.33 12.69 -4.18
CA SER A 320 -23.70 12.82 -5.51
C SER A 320 -22.66 11.73 -5.84
N MET A 321 -22.14 11.00 -4.85
CA MET A 321 -21.36 9.77 -5.10
C MET A 321 -22.22 8.51 -5.04
N ARG A 322 -23.30 8.49 -4.25
CA ARG A 322 -24.28 7.40 -4.25
C ARG A 322 -24.86 7.21 -5.65
N GLU A 323 -25.23 8.31 -6.32
CA GLU A 323 -25.75 8.23 -7.70
C GLU A 323 -24.67 7.78 -8.70
N LYS A 324 -23.44 8.32 -8.65
CA LYS A 324 -22.33 7.84 -9.52
C LYS A 324 -21.96 6.37 -9.28
N VAL A 325 -22.19 5.85 -8.08
CA VAL A 325 -22.02 4.43 -7.75
C VAL A 325 -23.19 3.59 -8.29
N LYS A 326 -24.44 4.06 -8.15
CA LYS A 326 -25.66 3.48 -8.73
C LYS A 326 -25.59 3.42 -10.25
N GLN A 327 -25.30 4.52 -10.94
CA GLN A 327 -25.05 4.57 -12.38
C GLN A 327 -23.97 3.58 -12.81
N GLY A 328 -22.83 3.52 -12.11
CA GLY A 328 -21.79 2.51 -12.38
C GLY A 328 -22.31 1.07 -12.25
N ASN A 329 -23.09 0.77 -11.21
CA ASN A 329 -23.70 -0.55 -11.03
C ASN A 329 -24.66 -0.91 -12.18
N LEU A 330 -25.46 0.05 -12.65
CA LEU A 330 -26.36 -0.12 -13.79
C LEU A 330 -25.58 -0.37 -15.09
N MET A 331 -24.53 0.41 -15.38
CA MET A 331 -23.63 0.18 -16.53
C MET A 331 -22.98 -1.21 -16.46
N SER A 332 -22.56 -1.64 -15.27
CA SER A 332 -22.00 -2.98 -15.08
C SER A 332 -23.04 -4.09 -15.26
N ALA A 333 -24.30 -3.87 -14.86
CA ALA A 333 -25.37 -4.84 -15.06
C ALA A 333 -25.72 -4.95 -16.55
N LEU A 334 -25.74 -3.81 -17.27
CA LEU A 334 -25.90 -3.75 -18.71
C LEU A 334 -24.77 -4.50 -19.44
N CYS A 335 -23.50 -4.26 -19.12
CA CYS A 335 -22.39 -5.00 -19.72
C CYS A 335 -22.52 -6.52 -19.50
N VAL A 336 -23.02 -6.96 -18.34
CA VAL A 336 -23.28 -8.39 -18.06
C VAL A 336 -24.45 -8.94 -18.87
N LYS A 337 -25.49 -8.15 -19.16
CA LYS A 337 -26.56 -8.54 -20.11
C LYS A 337 -26.01 -8.66 -21.54
N ILE A 338 -25.26 -7.66 -21.99
CA ILE A 338 -24.69 -7.61 -23.34
C ILE A 338 -23.73 -8.78 -23.57
N VAL A 339 -22.84 -9.10 -22.63
CA VAL A 339 -21.98 -10.30 -22.68
C VAL A 339 -22.80 -11.58 -22.89
N LYS A 340 -23.94 -11.74 -22.21
CA LYS A 340 -24.81 -12.92 -22.39
C LYS A 340 -25.45 -12.95 -23.77
N LEU A 341 -26.01 -11.84 -24.24
CA LEU A 341 -26.62 -11.73 -25.57
C LEU A 341 -25.59 -11.99 -26.68
N CYS A 342 -24.39 -11.41 -26.55
CA CYS A 342 -23.29 -11.65 -27.48
C CYS A 342 -22.91 -13.14 -27.58
N ILE A 343 -22.78 -13.83 -26.44
CA ILE A 343 -22.53 -15.29 -26.42
C ILE A 343 -23.68 -16.07 -27.06
N PHE A 344 -24.94 -15.72 -26.77
CA PHE A 344 -26.11 -16.43 -27.28
C PHE A 344 -26.33 -16.23 -28.80
N HIS A 345 -26.06 -15.03 -29.33
CA HIS A 345 -26.20 -14.70 -30.76
C HIS A 345 -24.90 -14.84 -31.57
N GLY A 346 -23.82 -15.36 -30.98
CA GLY A 346 -22.52 -15.54 -31.67
C GLY A 346 -21.78 -14.25 -32.04
N VAL A 347 -22.15 -13.12 -31.42
CA VAL A 347 -21.53 -11.81 -31.66
C VAL A 347 -20.26 -11.70 -30.83
N ARG A 348 -19.12 -11.42 -31.49
CA ARG A 348 -17.81 -11.28 -30.83
C ARG A 348 -17.81 -10.08 -29.90
N PHE A 349 -17.17 -10.18 -28.74
CA PHE A 349 -17.24 -9.10 -27.75
C PHE A 349 -15.94 -8.86 -26.98
N TRP A 350 -15.81 -7.63 -26.49
CA TRP A 350 -14.82 -7.28 -25.47
C TRP A 350 -15.34 -6.19 -24.53
N ILE A 351 -15.06 -6.34 -23.24
CA ILE A 351 -15.36 -5.35 -22.19
C ILE A 351 -14.05 -5.00 -21.48
N GLU A 352 -13.60 -3.74 -21.49
CA GLU A 352 -12.37 -3.32 -20.78
C GLU A 352 -12.63 -2.57 -19.48
N ASN A 353 -11.72 -2.74 -18.53
CA ASN A 353 -11.53 -1.84 -17.41
C ASN A 353 -10.14 -2.06 -16.79
N PRO A 354 -9.57 -1.09 -16.04
CA PRO A 354 -8.35 -1.31 -15.26
C PRO A 354 -8.43 -2.60 -14.42
N ARG A 355 -7.36 -3.41 -14.38
CA ARG A 355 -7.37 -4.74 -13.73
C ARG A 355 -7.79 -4.69 -12.25
N THR A 356 -7.42 -3.62 -11.55
CA THR A 356 -7.77 -3.44 -10.13
C THR A 356 -9.21 -2.99 -9.90
N SER A 357 -9.93 -2.60 -10.95
CA SER A 357 -11.26 -1.99 -10.92
C SER A 357 -12.27 -2.81 -10.11
N TRP A 358 -13.13 -2.10 -9.38
CA TRP A 358 -14.18 -2.70 -8.57
C TRP A 358 -15.25 -3.44 -9.39
N ILE A 359 -15.39 -3.14 -10.69
CA ILE A 359 -16.34 -3.84 -11.58
C ILE A 359 -16.12 -5.37 -11.54
N TRP A 360 -14.85 -5.81 -11.63
CA TRP A 360 -14.44 -7.22 -11.59
C TRP A 360 -14.67 -7.92 -10.24
N ARG A 361 -15.04 -7.16 -9.19
CA ARG A 361 -15.25 -7.65 -7.82
C ARG A 361 -16.73 -7.82 -7.48
N LEU A 362 -17.64 -7.36 -8.33
CA LEU A 362 -19.08 -7.54 -8.18
C LEU A 362 -19.49 -9.02 -8.29
N ARG A 363 -20.61 -9.39 -7.63
CA ARG A 363 -21.16 -10.76 -7.61
C ARG A 363 -21.46 -11.31 -9.01
N SER A 364 -21.91 -10.45 -9.93
CA SER A 364 -22.21 -10.77 -11.33
C SER A 364 -20.97 -11.20 -12.11
N TRP A 365 -19.93 -10.36 -12.16
CA TRP A 365 -18.66 -10.68 -12.82
C TRP A 365 -17.95 -11.89 -12.19
N ARG A 366 -17.99 -12.01 -10.85
CA ARG A 366 -17.49 -13.20 -10.14
C ARG A 366 -18.25 -14.48 -10.47
N LYS A 367 -19.55 -14.41 -10.82
CA LYS A 367 -20.30 -15.56 -11.38
C LYS A 367 -19.82 -15.87 -12.81
N LEU A 368 -19.72 -14.86 -13.70
CA LEU A 368 -19.25 -15.05 -15.08
C LEU A 368 -17.87 -15.71 -15.15
N PHE A 369 -16.87 -15.20 -14.41
CA PHE A 369 -15.52 -15.76 -14.38
C PHE A 369 -15.42 -17.21 -13.88
N ARG A 370 -16.44 -17.71 -13.17
CA ARG A 370 -16.49 -19.10 -12.66
C ARG A 370 -17.27 -20.05 -13.56
N ALA A 371 -18.24 -19.52 -14.31
CA ALA A 371 -19.13 -20.29 -15.16
C ALA A 371 -18.62 -20.36 -16.60
N LEU A 372 -18.33 -19.21 -17.23
CA LEU A 372 -18.08 -19.16 -18.67
C LEU A 372 -16.85 -19.98 -19.12
N PRO A 373 -15.69 -19.96 -18.44
CA PRO A 373 -14.56 -20.81 -18.85
C PRO A 373 -14.82 -22.33 -18.81
N LYS A 374 -15.92 -22.78 -18.16
CA LYS A 374 -16.33 -24.19 -18.15
C LYS A 374 -17.32 -24.56 -19.26
N VAL A 375 -17.95 -23.56 -19.89
CA VAL A 375 -19.02 -23.71 -20.90
C VAL A 375 -18.54 -23.25 -22.28
N CYS A 376 -17.69 -22.23 -22.31
CA CYS A 376 -17.09 -21.63 -23.49
C CYS A 376 -15.60 -21.39 -23.19
N GLY A 377 -14.73 -22.38 -23.43
CA GLY A 377 -13.32 -22.35 -23.02
C GLY A 377 -12.49 -21.19 -23.59
N HIS A 378 -12.94 -20.59 -24.69
CA HIS A 378 -12.36 -19.40 -25.33
C HIS A 378 -12.76 -18.06 -24.68
N VAL A 379 -13.69 -18.07 -23.72
CA VAL A 379 -14.21 -16.84 -23.08
C VAL A 379 -13.52 -16.60 -21.75
N GLY A 380 -12.72 -15.53 -21.65
CA GLY A 380 -11.84 -15.34 -20.50
C GLY A 380 -11.38 -13.90 -20.22
N PRO A 381 -10.78 -13.65 -19.04
CA PRO A 381 -10.13 -12.40 -18.70
C PRO A 381 -8.68 -12.36 -19.18
N TRP A 382 -8.36 -11.44 -20.08
CA TRP A 382 -7.01 -11.18 -20.59
C TRP A 382 -6.44 -9.89 -19.99
N ASP A 383 -5.21 -9.93 -19.45
CA ASP A 383 -4.58 -8.79 -18.78
C ASP A 383 -3.39 -8.23 -19.58
N ILE A 384 -3.39 -6.91 -19.82
CA ILE A 384 -2.34 -6.21 -20.57
C ILE A 384 -1.87 -4.93 -19.85
N CYS A 385 -0.69 -4.42 -20.18
CA CYS A 385 -0.19 -3.11 -19.72
C CYS A 385 -0.13 -2.09 -20.88
N TYR A 386 -0.80 -0.93 -20.76
CA TYR A 386 -0.82 0.09 -21.83
C TYR A 386 0.57 0.67 -22.19
N CYS A 387 1.55 0.60 -21.29
CA CYS A 387 2.93 0.97 -21.60
C CYS A 387 3.59 0.09 -22.68
N ARG A 388 3.04 -1.10 -22.97
CA ARG A 388 3.40 -1.94 -24.12
C ARG A 388 2.95 -1.35 -25.47
N PHE A 389 2.28 -0.21 -25.47
CA PHE A 389 1.84 0.55 -26.65
C PHE A 389 2.27 2.03 -26.55
N GLY A 390 3.41 2.30 -25.92
CA GLY A 390 4.08 3.61 -25.89
C GLY A 390 3.83 4.49 -24.66
N THR A 391 2.77 4.27 -23.88
CA THR A 391 2.39 5.21 -22.80
C THR A 391 3.37 5.24 -21.62
N PRO A 392 3.69 6.41 -21.04
CA PRO A 392 4.61 6.51 -19.90
C PRO A 392 4.02 5.93 -18.61
N TRP A 393 2.69 5.81 -18.50
CA TRP A 393 1.99 5.20 -17.38
C TRP A 393 1.76 3.69 -17.56
N GLN A 394 1.75 2.95 -16.46
CA GLN A 394 1.37 1.53 -16.42
C GLN A 394 -0.11 1.36 -16.07
N LYS A 395 -1.01 1.77 -16.98
CA LYS A 395 -2.44 1.40 -16.88
C LYS A 395 -2.54 -0.09 -17.25
N ARG A 396 -2.52 -0.97 -16.24
CA ARG A 396 -2.76 -2.40 -16.43
C ARG A 396 -4.27 -2.62 -16.54
N THR A 397 -4.73 -2.97 -17.73
CA THR A 397 -6.14 -3.17 -18.10
C THR A 397 -6.44 -4.65 -18.21
N ARG A 398 -7.67 -5.01 -17.84
CA ARG A 398 -8.28 -6.31 -18.08
C ARG A 398 -9.31 -6.15 -19.20
N ILE A 399 -9.29 -7.08 -20.13
CA ILE A 399 -10.32 -7.26 -21.15
C ILE A 399 -11.04 -8.56 -20.81
N PHE A 400 -12.37 -8.57 -20.79
CA PHE A 400 -13.16 -9.80 -20.79
C PHE A 400 -13.77 -9.98 -22.18
N CYS A 401 -13.40 -11.06 -22.87
CA CYS A 401 -13.68 -11.25 -24.30
C CYS A 401 -13.72 -12.73 -24.69
N ASP A 402 -14.15 -12.99 -25.92
CA ASP A 402 -14.18 -14.31 -26.57
C ASP A 402 -13.15 -14.47 -27.72
N LEU A 403 -12.23 -13.50 -27.85
CA LEU A 403 -11.38 -13.27 -29.03
C LEU A 403 -10.19 -14.23 -29.21
N ASP A 404 -10.21 -15.42 -28.58
CA ASP A 404 -9.22 -16.50 -28.78
C ASP A 404 -7.74 -16.07 -28.71
N VAL A 405 -7.44 -15.12 -27.82
CA VAL A 405 -6.06 -14.73 -27.52
C VAL A 405 -5.40 -15.78 -26.65
N GLU A 406 -4.15 -16.16 -26.97
CA GLU A 406 -3.32 -16.94 -26.05
C GLU A 406 -3.22 -16.20 -24.71
N GLN A 407 -3.49 -16.92 -23.60
CA GLN A 407 -3.76 -16.28 -22.30
C GLN A 407 -2.52 -15.67 -21.61
N ASP A 408 -1.40 -15.61 -22.31
CA ASP A 408 -0.19 -14.94 -21.86
C ASP A 408 -0.43 -13.46 -21.59
N GLU A 409 -0.40 -13.09 -20.31
CA GLU A 409 -0.57 -11.70 -19.87
C GLU A 409 0.50 -10.80 -20.54
N LEU A 410 0.07 -9.75 -21.24
CA LEU A 410 0.95 -8.78 -21.88
C LEU A 410 1.54 -7.81 -20.85
N LYS A 411 2.37 -8.38 -19.96
CA LYS A 411 3.04 -7.75 -18.82
C LYS A 411 3.95 -6.60 -19.27
N CYS A 412 4.26 -5.71 -18.33
CA CYS A 412 5.24 -4.66 -18.55
C CYS A 412 6.65 -5.27 -18.68
N VAL A 413 7.47 -4.71 -19.57
CA VAL A 413 8.89 -5.05 -19.77
C VAL A 413 9.79 -3.79 -19.75
N CYS A 414 9.24 -2.66 -19.32
CA CYS A 414 9.94 -1.38 -19.31
C CYS A 414 10.93 -1.30 -18.12
N GLN A 415 12.19 -0.99 -18.40
CA GLN A 415 13.25 -0.79 -17.39
C GLN A 415 13.20 0.61 -16.73
N HIS A 416 12.12 1.37 -16.93
CA HIS A 416 11.98 2.73 -16.43
C HIS A 416 10.78 2.87 -15.49
N ASN A 417 10.87 3.78 -14.53
CA ASN A 417 9.72 4.13 -13.69
C ASN A 417 8.55 4.64 -14.55
N HIS A 418 7.33 4.27 -14.16
CA HIS A 418 6.11 4.68 -14.83
C HIS A 418 5.46 5.89 -14.17
N LEU A 419 4.80 6.72 -14.97
CA LEU A 419 4.04 7.85 -14.47
C LEU A 419 2.82 7.35 -13.68
N ALA A 420 2.69 7.81 -12.43
CA ALA A 420 1.61 7.42 -11.55
C ALA A 420 0.31 8.18 -11.87
N LEU A 421 -0.76 7.44 -12.21
CA LEU A 421 -2.06 8.01 -12.55
C LEU A 421 -2.86 8.42 -11.30
N ARG A 422 -2.39 9.44 -10.58
CA ARG A 422 -3.02 10.01 -9.38
C ARG A 422 -2.82 11.53 -9.32
N GLY A 423 -3.81 12.25 -8.81
CA GLY A 423 -3.76 13.71 -8.67
C GLY A 423 -3.95 14.48 -9.98
N GLY A 424 -3.67 15.78 -9.93
CA GLY A 424 -3.76 16.68 -11.09
C GLY A 424 -2.63 16.45 -12.09
N GLY A 425 -2.98 16.41 -13.37
CA GLY A 425 -2.08 16.42 -14.51
C GLY A 425 -2.08 17.77 -15.24
N PRO A 426 -1.60 17.80 -16.51
CA PRO A 426 -1.47 19.02 -17.27
C PRO A 426 -2.82 19.75 -17.46
N ARG A 427 -2.80 21.08 -17.38
CA ARG A 427 -3.99 21.94 -17.51
C ARG A 427 -5.10 21.63 -16.47
N GLY A 428 -4.73 21.14 -15.28
CA GLY A 428 -5.65 20.88 -14.16
C GLY A 428 -6.48 19.59 -14.28
N VAL A 429 -6.46 18.92 -15.43
CA VAL A 429 -7.17 17.66 -15.66
C VAL A 429 -6.48 16.52 -14.91
N SER A 430 -7.23 15.65 -14.23
CA SER A 430 -6.63 14.53 -13.47
C SER A 430 -5.88 13.55 -14.37
N TRP A 431 -4.77 12.98 -13.90
CA TRP A 431 -4.00 12.01 -14.69
C TRP A 431 -4.83 10.81 -15.14
N THR A 432 -5.81 10.38 -14.35
CA THR A 432 -6.76 9.31 -14.72
C THR A 432 -7.60 9.67 -15.96
N LYS A 433 -7.96 10.94 -16.13
CA LYS A 433 -8.70 11.46 -17.31
C LYS A 433 -7.77 11.72 -18.50
N VAL A 434 -6.50 12.10 -18.26
CA VAL A 434 -5.46 12.13 -19.31
C VAL A 434 -5.20 10.73 -19.87
N ALA A 435 -5.19 9.71 -19.02
CA ALA A 435 -5.05 8.30 -19.37
C ALA A 435 -6.40 7.56 -19.56
N GLU A 436 -7.47 8.29 -19.86
CA GLU A 436 -8.76 7.70 -20.22
C GLU A 436 -8.71 7.04 -21.61
N PRO A 437 -8.24 7.71 -22.70
CA PRO A 437 -8.23 7.12 -24.03
C PRO A 437 -7.35 5.88 -24.14
N TYR A 438 -7.76 4.95 -25.01
CA TYR A 438 -6.94 3.81 -25.39
C TYR A 438 -5.68 4.27 -26.13
N PRO A 439 -4.49 3.67 -25.89
CA PRO A 439 -3.37 3.80 -26.80
C PRO A 439 -3.80 3.38 -28.21
N TRP A 440 -3.37 4.10 -29.25
CA TRP A 440 -3.75 3.75 -30.63
C TRP A 440 -3.41 2.30 -30.96
N GLY A 441 -2.21 1.84 -30.61
CA GLY A 441 -1.80 0.46 -30.79
C GLY A 441 -2.68 -0.59 -30.08
N PHE A 442 -3.22 -0.28 -28.90
CA PHE A 442 -4.15 -1.20 -28.23
C PHE A 442 -5.52 -1.22 -28.93
N ALA A 443 -6.01 -0.05 -29.37
CA ALA A 443 -7.23 0.04 -30.15
C ALA A 443 -7.12 -0.68 -31.52
N GLU A 444 -5.95 -0.63 -32.15
CA GLU A 444 -5.65 -1.32 -33.41
C GLU A 444 -5.48 -2.83 -33.23
N LEU A 445 -4.86 -3.28 -32.13
CA LEU A 445 -4.79 -4.69 -31.76
C LEU A 445 -6.18 -5.30 -31.53
N LEU A 446 -7.03 -4.65 -30.73
CA LEU A 446 -8.43 -5.09 -30.55
C LEU A 446 -9.22 -5.04 -31.86
N ALA A 447 -8.98 -4.03 -32.71
CA ALA A 447 -9.65 -3.95 -34.00
C ALA A 447 -9.25 -5.08 -34.96
N LEU A 448 -7.98 -5.49 -34.97
CA LEU A 448 -7.48 -6.62 -35.74
C LEU A 448 -8.10 -7.94 -35.27
N LEU A 449 -8.07 -8.23 -33.97
CA LEU A 449 -8.65 -9.44 -33.39
C LEU A 449 -10.18 -9.50 -33.63
N CYS A 450 -10.88 -8.37 -33.53
CA CYS A 450 -12.30 -8.30 -33.87
C CYS A 450 -12.57 -8.53 -35.38
N ALA A 451 -11.76 -7.95 -36.28
CA ALA A 451 -11.96 -8.08 -37.72
C ALA A 451 -11.67 -9.51 -38.23
N ASP A 452 -10.72 -10.20 -37.61
CA ASP A 452 -10.44 -11.63 -37.81
C ASP A 452 -11.65 -12.48 -37.42
N ARG A 453 -12.16 -12.30 -36.19
CA ARG A 453 -13.27 -13.10 -35.66
C ARG A 453 -14.67 -12.71 -36.14
N ALA A 454 -14.75 -11.63 -36.92
CA ALA A 454 -15.91 -11.24 -37.74
C ALA A 454 -15.74 -11.57 -39.23
N GLY A 455 -14.61 -12.14 -39.67
CA GLY A 455 -14.36 -12.50 -41.07
C GLY A 455 -14.16 -11.31 -42.03
N TRP A 456 -13.93 -10.09 -41.53
CA TRP A 456 -13.63 -8.92 -42.37
C TRP A 456 -12.16 -8.87 -42.82
N LYS A 457 -11.26 -9.48 -42.04
CA LYS A 457 -9.82 -9.57 -42.35
C LYS A 457 -9.14 -10.66 -41.53
N SER A 458 -8.73 -11.75 -42.18
CA SER A 458 -7.94 -12.82 -41.55
C SER A 458 -6.58 -12.31 -41.05
N LEU A 459 -6.13 -12.84 -39.91
CA LEU A 459 -4.76 -12.70 -39.43
C LEU A 459 -3.83 -13.79 -40.01
N PRO A 460 -2.51 -13.52 -40.13
CA PRO A 460 -1.51 -14.56 -40.40
C PRO A 460 -1.47 -15.63 -39.31
N GLU A 461 -1.13 -16.87 -39.66
CA GLU A 461 -1.04 -17.99 -38.71
C GLU A 461 0.06 -17.80 -37.64
N ASP A 462 1.08 -17.00 -37.94
CA ASP A 462 2.20 -16.63 -37.05
C ASP A 462 1.94 -15.36 -36.22
N PHE A 463 0.72 -14.81 -36.20
CA PHE A 463 0.42 -13.52 -35.59
C PHE A 463 0.67 -13.49 -34.06
N SER A 464 1.85 -12.99 -33.66
CA SER A 464 2.17 -12.76 -32.26
C SER A 464 1.68 -11.40 -31.76
N VAL A 465 0.77 -11.42 -30.79
CA VAL A 465 0.30 -10.19 -30.09
C VAL A 465 1.46 -9.47 -29.38
N ALA A 466 2.42 -10.22 -28.83
CA ALA A 466 3.59 -9.65 -28.17
C ALA A 466 4.50 -8.88 -29.14
N GLU A 467 4.59 -9.33 -30.39
CA GLU A 467 5.27 -8.65 -31.49
C GLU A 467 4.50 -7.43 -31.98
N PHE A 468 3.19 -7.56 -32.22
CA PHE A 468 2.36 -6.43 -32.64
C PHE A 468 2.47 -5.25 -31.66
N ALA A 469 2.37 -5.54 -30.36
CA ALA A 469 2.59 -4.54 -29.32
C ALA A 469 4.00 -3.93 -29.37
N ARG A 470 5.05 -4.74 -29.60
CA ARG A 470 6.44 -4.27 -29.73
C ARG A 470 6.60 -3.28 -30.89
N LYS A 471 6.10 -3.63 -32.08
CA LYS A 471 6.14 -2.78 -33.29
C LYS A 471 5.35 -1.48 -33.06
N SER A 472 4.10 -1.60 -32.61
CA SER A 472 3.20 -0.47 -32.38
C SER A 472 3.67 0.48 -31.26
N CYS A 473 4.37 -0.04 -30.24
CA CYS A 473 5.00 0.78 -29.20
C CYS A 473 6.04 1.76 -29.75
N LEU A 474 6.76 1.37 -30.82
CA LEU A 474 7.69 2.27 -31.51
C LEU A 474 6.91 3.32 -32.30
N SER A 475 5.94 2.89 -33.11
CA SER A 475 5.11 3.74 -33.99
C SER A 475 4.35 4.86 -33.26
N HIS A 476 3.89 4.64 -32.02
CA HIS A 476 3.13 5.64 -31.26
C HIS A 476 3.87 6.28 -30.08
N SER A 477 5.14 5.93 -29.84
CA SER A 477 5.93 6.47 -28.71
C SER A 477 5.88 8.01 -28.62
N ALA A 478 6.12 8.68 -29.74
CA ALA A 478 6.13 10.14 -29.89
C ALA A 478 4.81 10.83 -29.47
N GLU A 479 3.64 10.16 -29.62
CA GLU A 479 2.34 10.70 -29.19
C GLU A 479 2.31 10.96 -27.67
N TYR A 480 3.06 10.17 -26.90
CA TYR A 480 3.06 10.22 -25.43
C TYR A 480 4.33 10.85 -24.84
N ASP A 481 5.30 11.25 -25.67
CA ASP A 481 6.55 11.86 -25.21
C ASP A 481 6.34 13.22 -24.52
N VAL A 482 5.29 13.96 -24.88
CA VAL A 482 4.84 15.17 -24.18
C VAL A 482 4.42 14.92 -22.72
N PHE A 483 4.17 13.66 -22.34
CA PHE A 483 3.86 13.24 -20.97
C PHE A 483 5.01 12.49 -20.29
N ARG A 484 6.14 12.24 -20.97
CA ARG A 484 7.34 11.72 -20.31
C ARG A 484 7.99 12.83 -19.47
N PRO A 485 8.51 12.52 -18.28
CA PRO A 485 9.42 13.45 -17.60
C PRO A 485 10.61 13.73 -18.52
N LYS A 486 10.88 15.01 -18.81
CA LYS A 486 12.10 15.40 -19.53
C LYS A 486 13.29 14.88 -18.72
N ARG A 487 14.03 13.90 -19.25
CA ARG A 487 15.40 13.63 -18.77
C ARG A 487 16.15 14.95 -18.92
N ALA A 488 16.85 15.38 -17.87
CA ALA A 488 17.83 16.44 -18.01
C ALA A 488 18.91 15.93 -18.96
N LYS A 489 18.89 16.39 -20.22
CA LYS A 489 20.06 16.28 -21.08
C LYS A 489 21.11 17.23 -20.49
N TYR A 490 22.21 16.68 -20.03
CA TYR A 490 23.44 17.44 -19.90
C TYR A 490 23.91 17.76 -21.32
N ASP A 491 23.74 19.01 -21.77
CA ASP A 491 24.27 19.49 -23.05
C ASP A 491 25.44 20.43 -22.74
N PRO A 492 26.70 20.02 -22.99
CA PRO A 492 27.89 20.76 -22.60
C PRO A 492 28.16 22.02 -23.44
N ARG A 493 27.17 22.51 -24.21
CA ARG A 493 27.32 23.61 -25.18
C ARG A 493 26.52 24.88 -24.87
N PHE A 494 25.83 24.93 -23.73
CA PHE A 494 25.21 26.17 -23.23
C PHE A 494 26.05 26.84 -22.13
N ALA A 495 27.30 27.14 -22.48
CA ALA A 495 28.04 28.25 -21.89
C ALA A 495 27.80 29.51 -22.76
N SER A 496 27.68 30.68 -22.13
CA SER A 496 27.46 32.01 -22.73
C SER A 496 26.19 32.21 -23.59
N SER A 497 25.26 33.02 -23.08
CA SER A 497 24.75 34.23 -23.76
C SER A 497 23.66 34.92 -22.92
N ASN A 498 23.78 36.23 -22.72
CA ASN A 498 22.73 37.08 -22.16
C ASN A 498 21.87 37.65 -23.30
N HIS A 499 20.55 37.80 -23.09
CA HIS A 499 19.67 38.94 -23.44
C HIS A 499 18.17 38.50 -23.37
N PRO A 500 17.17 39.42 -23.36
CA PRO A 500 15.99 39.25 -22.50
C PRO A 500 14.65 39.20 -23.25
N PHE A 501 13.56 39.32 -22.48
CA PHE A 501 12.16 39.34 -22.88
C PHE A 501 11.83 40.09 -24.18
N ALA A 502 10.97 39.49 -25.00
CA ALA A 502 10.14 40.17 -25.98
C ALA A 502 8.67 39.73 -25.81
N HIS A 503 7.73 40.69 -25.80
CA HIS A 503 6.29 40.42 -25.75
C HIS A 503 5.74 40.08 -27.14
N GLY A 504 4.96 39.00 -27.25
CA GLY A 504 4.24 38.64 -28.48
C GLY A 504 2.74 38.86 -28.34
N PHE A 505 2.21 39.91 -28.98
CA PHE A 505 0.77 40.13 -29.12
C PHE A 505 0.14 39.07 -30.04
N LEU A 506 -1.10 38.66 -29.77
CA LEU A 506 -1.96 38.04 -30.78
C LEU A 506 -3.41 38.48 -30.56
N ARG A 507 -3.89 39.34 -31.47
CA ARG A 507 -5.29 39.81 -31.51
C ARG A 507 -6.19 38.69 -32.04
N PHE A 508 -7.40 38.58 -31.51
CA PHE A 508 -8.53 37.95 -32.19
C PHE A 508 -9.63 39.01 -32.39
N CYS A 509 -10.34 38.96 -33.52
CA CYS A 509 -11.23 40.02 -33.95
C CYS A 509 -12.50 39.45 -34.58
N CYS A 510 -13.67 39.85 -34.05
CA CYS A 510 -15.01 39.65 -34.64
C CYS A 510 -15.46 38.18 -34.85
N ARG A 511 -16.76 37.85 -34.99
CA ARG A 511 -18.03 38.58 -34.79
C ARG A 511 -19.10 37.52 -34.49
N GLY A 512 -20.11 37.81 -33.66
CA GLY A 512 -21.23 36.87 -33.43
C GLY A 512 -22.20 37.38 -32.37
N VAL A 513 -23.42 37.71 -32.78
CA VAL A 513 -24.49 38.24 -31.91
C VAL A 513 -25.11 37.12 -31.08
N PHE A 514 -25.37 37.38 -29.79
CA PHE A 514 -26.41 36.69 -29.03
C PHE A 514 -27.15 37.68 -28.11
N VAL A 515 -28.44 37.41 -27.88
CA VAL A 515 -29.38 38.35 -27.25
C VAL A 515 -29.16 38.40 -25.73
N VAL A 516 -29.10 39.61 -25.17
CA VAL A 516 -29.11 39.83 -23.72
C VAL A 516 -30.55 39.92 -23.23
N VAL A 517 -31.01 38.92 -22.49
CA VAL A 517 -32.19 39.04 -21.64
C VAL A 517 -31.75 39.71 -20.34
N ALA A 518 -32.26 40.91 -20.07
CA ALA A 518 -31.92 41.65 -18.86
C ALA A 518 -32.54 40.97 -17.62
N CYS A 519 -31.71 40.58 -16.66
CA CYS A 519 -32.14 40.12 -15.35
C CYS A 519 -31.54 41.05 -14.29
N PHE A 520 -32.39 41.77 -13.57
CA PHE A 520 -31.98 42.67 -12.49
C PHE A 520 -31.49 41.87 -11.28
N CYS A 521 -30.18 41.71 -11.16
CA CYS A 521 -29.54 41.30 -9.91
C CYS A 521 -29.06 42.55 -9.18
N LEU A 522 -29.55 42.76 -7.95
CA LEU A 522 -29.10 43.82 -7.06
C LEU A 522 -27.61 43.62 -6.73
N SER A 523 -26.83 44.70 -6.79
CA SER A 523 -25.41 44.68 -6.44
C SER A 523 -25.22 44.37 -4.95
N VAL A 524 -24.71 43.17 -4.65
CA VAL A 524 -24.08 42.86 -3.37
C VAL A 524 -22.58 42.88 -3.60
N ASP A 525 -21.86 43.76 -2.90
CA ASP A 525 -20.44 44.01 -3.13
C ASP A 525 -19.58 42.75 -2.86
N CYS A 526 -19.02 42.19 -3.93
CA CYS A 526 -18.27 40.93 -3.89
C CYS A 526 -16.77 41.10 -3.58
N ASP A 527 -16.31 42.28 -3.20
CA ASP A 527 -14.88 42.58 -2.98
C ASP A 527 -14.31 42.16 -1.60
N ALA A 528 -15.13 41.50 -0.76
CA ALA A 528 -14.72 40.95 0.53
C ALA A 528 -13.98 39.59 0.44
N ALA A 529 -13.21 39.34 -0.63
CA ALA A 529 -12.32 38.18 -0.70
C ALA A 529 -11.21 38.31 0.36
N PRO A 530 -11.05 37.36 1.31
CA PRO A 530 -10.17 37.54 2.46
C PRO A 530 -8.71 37.66 2.01
N GLN A 531 -8.14 38.86 2.14
CA GLN A 531 -6.78 39.15 1.72
C GLN A 531 -5.79 38.21 2.42
N ASN A 532 -5.18 37.33 1.63
CA ASN A 532 -4.36 36.23 2.10
C ASN A 532 -3.02 36.77 2.63
N LYS A 533 -2.99 37.17 3.91
CA LYS A 533 -1.86 37.83 4.59
C LYS A 533 -0.54 37.21 4.13
N ARG A 534 0.26 37.97 3.37
CA ARG A 534 1.53 37.52 2.79
C ARG A 534 2.42 36.98 3.91
N ARG A 535 2.54 35.65 4.01
CA ARG A 535 3.37 35.00 5.03
C ARG A 535 4.80 35.51 4.89
N VAL A 536 5.35 36.04 5.99
CA VAL A 536 6.74 36.49 6.06
C VAL A 536 7.64 35.37 5.54
N ARG A 537 8.43 35.68 4.50
CA ARG A 537 9.35 34.73 3.88
C ARG A 537 10.60 34.61 4.74
N VAL A 538 10.50 33.88 5.85
CA VAL A 538 11.68 33.37 6.58
C VAL A 538 12.58 32.67 5.54
N PRO A 539 13.90 32.94 5.51
CA PRO A 539 14.86 32.26 4.64
C PRO A 539 14.75 30.73 4.65
N LEU A 540 15.32 30.12 3.61
CA LEU A 540 15.30 28.66 3.48
C LEU A 540 16.48 28.01 4.20
N GLU A 541 17.59 28.73 4.38
CA GLU A 541 18.74 28.29 5.19
C GLU A 541 18.35 27.98 6.65
N ASP A 542 17.56 28.82 7.31
CA ASP A 542 17.12 28.61 8.72
C ASP A 542 16.30 27.32 8.92
N LYS A 543 15.73 26.75 7.84
CA LYS A 543 14.71 25.69 7.92
C LYS A 543 15.29 24.29 8.02
N HIS A 544 15.74 23.97 9.22
CA HIS A 544 16.08 22.63 9.68
C HIS A 544 15.02 21.57 9.27
N ARG A 545 15.45 20.58 8.49
CA ARG A 545 14.57 19.48 8.02
C ARG A 545 14.17 18.52 9.14
N VAL A 546 15.03 18.35 10.15
CA VAL A 546 14.74 17.60 11.39
C VAL A 546 13.85 18.43 12.35
N GLY A 547 13.50 17.92 13.53
CA GLY A 547 12.85 18.71 14.59
C GLY A 547 13.88 19.17 15.63
N GLN A 548 13.58 20.20 16.43
CA GLN A 548 14.53 20.77 17.40
C GLN A 548 15.13 19.69 18.32
N VAL A 549 14.27 18.88 18.96
CA VAL A 549 14.64 17.71 19.80
C VAL A 549 15.52 16.65 19.09
N THR A 550 15.73 16.75 17.77
CA THR A 550 16.70 15.95 17.01
C THR A 550 18.00 16.74 16.72
N VAL A 551 17.92 18.05 16.47
CA VAL A 551 19.10 18.94 16.44
C VAL A 551 19.83 18.88 17.79
N ASP A 552 19.10 19.05 18.90
CA ASP A 552 19.65 19.02 20.26
C ASP A 552 20.40 17.71 20.55
N ARG A 553 19.90 16.59 20.00
CA ARG A 553 20.54 15.26 20.12
C ARG A 553 21.74 15.08 19.19
N HIS A 554 21.73 15.69 18.02
CA HIS A 554 22.89 15.73 17.13
C HIS A 554 24.02 16.54 17.79
N ALA A 555 23.71 17.68 18.41
CA ALA A 555 24.67 18.52 19.13
C ALA A 555 25.35 17.75 20.27
N VAL A 556 24.58 17.14 21.18
CA VAL A 556 25.13 16.33 22.29
C VAL A 556 25.95 15.14 21.77
N ALA A 557 25.55 14.48 20.69
CA ALA A 557 26.32 13.38 20.11
C ALA A 557 27.65 13.83 19.47
N LEU A 558 27.68 15.02 18.86
CA LEU A 558 28.89 15.67 18.33
C LEU A 558 29.82 16.12 19.47
N GLU A 559 29.27 16.71 20.53
CA GLU A 559 30.01 17.13 21.73
C GLU A 559 30.70 15.94 22.42
N CYS A 560 29.98 14.84 22.63
CA CYS A 560 30.57 13.60 23.16
C CYS A 560 31.67 13.03 22.25
N PHE A 561 31.56 13.20 20.92
CA PHE A 561 32.59 12.77 19.97
C PHE A 561 33.82 13.67 20.01
N SER A 562 33.67 15.00 20.12
CA SER A 562 34.79 15.94 20.33
C SER A 562 35.56 15.64 21.61
N VAL A 563 34.86 15.42 22.72
CA VAL A 563 35.48 15.06 24.01
C VAL A 563 36.24 13.73 23.91
N TRP A 564 35.71 12.76 23.16
CA TRP A 564 36.40 11.50 22.90
C TRP A 564 37.62 11.66 21.97
N LEU A 565 37.53 12.46 20.90
CA LEU A 565 38.67 12.73 20.01
C LEU A 565 39.85 13.34 20.79
N LEU A 566 39.58 14.28 21.68
CA LEU A 566 40.59 14.87 22.57
C LEU A 566 41.19 13.83 23.52
N SER A 567 40.39 12.91 24.08
CA SER A 567 40.90 11.84 24.95
C SER A 567 41.75 10.80 24.21
N GLN A 568 41.58 10.67 22.89
CA GLN A 568 42.45 9.86 22.01
C GLN A 568 43.67 10.64 21.48
N GLY A 569 43.93 11.86 21.97
CA GLY A 569 45.06 12.69 21.54
C GLY A 569 44.91 13.32 20.15
N CYS A 570 43.70 13.34 19.57
CA CYS A 570 43.46 13.96 18.28
C CYS A 570 43.31 15.48 18.42
N SER A 571 44.18 16.24 17.76
CA SER A 571 44.17 17.71 17.75
C SER A 571 43.34 18.35 16.63
N LEU A 572 42.73 17.54 15.75
CA LEU A 572 41.92 18.02 14.62
C LEU A 572 40.48 18.32 15.06
N SER A 573 39.92 19.42 14.57
CA SER A 573 38.49 19.73 14.78
C SER A 573 37.58 18.77 13.99
N ILE A 574 36.28 18.76 14.31
CA ILE A 574 35.29 18.01 13.52
C ILE A 574 35.27 18.53 12.07
N GLU A 575 35.46 19.83 11.88
CA GLU A 575 35.54 20.51 10.58
C GLU A 575 36.76 20.02 9.77
N ASP A 576 37.94 19.93 10.38
CA ASP A 576 39.17 19.39 9.76
C ASP A 576 39.00 17.90 9.37
N LEU A 577 38.31 17.14 10.21
CA LEU A 577 38.01 15.73 9.95
C LEU A 577 36.96 15.57 8.84
N CYS A 578 35.99 16.47 8.74
CA CYS A 578 35.02 16.48 7.65
C CYS A 578 35.69 16.75 6.28
N ALA A 579 36.78 17.53 6.25
CA ALA A 579 37.64 17.67 5.07
C ALA A 579 38.47 16.40 4.75
N LYS A 580 38.52 15.40 5.64
CA LYS A 580 39.26 14.13 5.49
C LYS A 580 38.32 12.91 5.69
N PRO A 581 37.31 12.68 4.82
CA PRO A 581 36.18 11.81 5.15
C PRO A 581 36.52 10.34 5.50
N ALA A 582 37.56 9.77 4.90
CA ALA A 582 38.00 8.39 5.22
C ALA A 582 38.58 8.26 6.64
N LEU A 583 39.32 9.29 7.10
CA LEU A 583 39.81 9.36 8.49
C LEU A 583 38.64 9.53 9.47
N LEU A 584 37.68 10.39 9.12
CA LEU A 584 36.45 10.58 9.91
C LEU A 584 35.63 9.29 10.03
N ASP A 585 35.48 8.50 8.96
CA ASP A 585 34.77 7.21 9.02
C ASP A 585 35.47 6.19 9.92
N GLY A 586 36.81 6.12 9.87
CA GLY A 586 37.61 5.29 10.79
C GLY A 586 37.51 5.73 12.25
N LEU A 587 37.52 7.04 12.53
CA LEU A 587 37.37 7.58 13.88
C LEU A 587 35.94 7.40 14.40
N CYS A 588 34.92 7.60 13.57
CA CYS A 588 33.52 7.31 13.91
C CYS A 588 33.33 5.82 14.19
N HIS A 589 33.94 4.90 13.43
CA HIS A 589 33.91 3.46 13.74
C HIS A 589 34.52 3.16 15.12
N LYS A 590 35.72 3.67 15.42
CA LYS A 590 36.38 3.50 16.74
C LYS A 590 35.56 4.08 17.90
N PHE A 591 34.92 5.24 17.71
CA PHE A 591 33.99 5.80 18.71
C PHE A 591 32.76 4.91 18.90
N GLY A 592 32.22 4.32 17.83
CA GLY A 592 31.16 3.32 17.90
C GLY A 592 31.55 2.13 18.76
N GLN A 593 32.74 1.56 18.54
CA GLN A 593 33.29 0.48 19.36
C GLN A 593 33.46 0.91 20.83
N SER A 594 33.96 2.11 21.08
CA SER A 594 34.12 2.66 22.45
C SER A 594 32.77 2.85 23.16
N LEU A 595 31.71 3.26 22.45
CA LEU A 595 30.36 3.37 22.99
C LEU A 595 29.75 1.99 23.29
N TYR A 596 29.93 1.02 22.38
CA TYR A 596 29.44 -0.36 22.54
C TYR A 596 30.07 -1.04 23.75
N ASN A 597 31.40 -1.03 23.84
CA ASN A 597 32.18 -1.59 24.97
C ASN A 597 31.94 -0.86 26.31
N SER A 598 31.15 0.22 26.31
CA SER A 598 30.81 1.02 27.50
C SER A 598 29.31 0.97 27.83
N ASP A 599 28.55 0.01 27.30
CA ASP A 599 27.08 -0.15 27.45
C ASP A 599 26.28 1.13 27.14
N LYS A 600 26.73 1.94 26.16
CA LYS A 600 26.02 3.18 25.78
C LYS A 600 24.95 2.88 24.75
N PRO A 601 23.72 3.41 24.85
CA PRO A 601 22.64 3.03 23.94
C PRO A 601 22.98 3.34 22.47
N TYR A 602 22.85 2.34 21.58
CA TYR A 602 23.02 2.42 20.12
C TYR A 602 22.54 3.75 19.47
N SER A 603 21.43 4.30 19.95
CA SER A 603 20.90 5.59 19.47
C SER A 603 21.89 6.77 19.56
N HIS A 604 22.80 6.78 20.54
CA HIS A 604 23.84 7.81 20.68
C HIS A 604 24.78 7.78 19.47
N TYR A 605 25.21 6.59 19.07
CA TYR A 605 26.07 6.39 17.91
C TYR A 605 25.38 6.81 16.60
N VAL A 606 24.12 6.40 16.41
CA VAL A 606 23.33 6.83 15.25
C VAL A 606 23.16 8.35 15.20
N TYR A 607 22.97 9.03 16.34
CA TYR A 607 22.86 10.49 16.38
C TYR A 607 24.15 11.22 15.99
N LEU A 608 25.35 10.64 16.21
CA LEU A 608 26.59 11.18 15.66
C LEU A 608 26.58 11.10 14.13
N ILE A 609 26.36 9.91 13.57
CA ILE A 609 26.41 9.70 12.11
C ILE A 609 25.34 10.55 11.40
N THR A 610 24.11 10.59 11.93
CA THR A 610 23.05 11.45 11.35
C THR A 610 23.26 12.92 11.67
N GLY A 611 24.03 13.26 12.70
CA GLY A 611 24.54 14.60 13.01
C GLY A 611 25.45 15.10 11.92
N LEU A 612 26.60 14.44 11.73
CA LEU A 612 27.59 14.72 10.69
C LEU A 612 26.96 14.77 9.28
N GLN A 613 26.09 13.83 8.94
CA GLN A 613 25.38 13.82 7.65
C GLN A 613 24.23 14.84 7.55
N SER A 614 23.88 15.55 8.63
CA SER A 614 22.90 16.65 8.63
C SER A 614 23.53 18.03 8.47
N THR A 615 24.75 18.23 8.98
CA THR A 615 25.57 19.43 8.73
C THR A 615 26.32 19.29 7.40
N HIS A 616 27.12 18.24 7.23
CA HIS A 616 27.97 18.01 6.07
C HIS A 616 27.32 17.02 5.08
N LEU A 617 26.46 17.55 4.19
CA LEU A 617 25.64 16.75 3.27
C LEU A 617 26.43 15.82 2.34
N TYR A 618 27.70 16.11 2.06
CA TYR A 618 28.58 15.28 1.21
C TYR A 618 29.03 13.98 1.89
N LEU A 619 29.05 13.91 3.23
CA LEU A 619 29.44 12.71 3.99
C LEU A 619 28.47 11.52 3.84
N LYS A 620 27.31 11.73 3.19
CA LYS A 620 26.26 10.71 2.99
C LYS A 620 26.66 9.47 2.19
N ARG A 621 27.83 9.50 1.54
CA ARG A 621 28.42 8.35 0.83
C ARG A 621 29.84 8.03 1.30
N GLN A 622 30.31 8.69 2.35
CA GLN A 622 31.69 8.60 2.84
C GLN A 622 31.82 7.91 4.21
N LEU A 623 30.71 7.76 4.96
CA LEU A 623 30.69 7.12 6.29
C LEU A 623 30.18 5.67 6.25
N GLN A 624 30.66 4.87 5.30
CA GLN A 624 30.10 3.53 5.04
C GLN A 624 30.58 2.50 6.08
N TYR A 625 31.80 2.63 6.60
CA TYR A 625 32.37 1.74 7.61
C TYR A 625 31.62 1.92 8.95
N SER A 626 31.34 3.16 9.33
CA SER A 626 30.49 3.51 10.48
C SER A 626 29.05 2.98 10.34
N TRP A 627 28.44 3.10 9.15
CA TRP A 627 27.11 2.52 8.92
C TRP A 627 27.13 0.98 8.97
N ASN A 628 28.18 0.33 8.48
CA ASN A 628 28.34 -1.13 8.60
C ASN A 628 28.43 -1.56 10.07
N PHE A 629 29.20 -0.85 10.91
CA PHE A 629 29.24 -1.10 12.35
C PHE A 629 27.90 -0.86 13.04
N ALA A 630 27.16 0.20 12.64
CA ALA A 630 25.82 0.45 13.15
C ALA A 630 24.82 -0.69 12.84
N PHE A 631 24.94 -1.35 11.67
CA PHE A 631 24.16 -2.54 11.36
C PHE A 631 24.59 -3.75 12.19
N ILE A 632 25.89 -4.04 12.31
CA ILE A 632 26.42 -5.13 13.15
C ILE A 632 25.98 -4.98 14.61
N TRP A 633 26.01 -3.76 15.15
CA TRP A 633 25.47 -3.47 16.48
C TRP A 633 23.96 -3.75 16.54
N CYS A 634 23.17 -3.28 15.56
CA CYS A 634 21.73 -3.52 15.54
C CYS A 634 21.34 -5.01 15.38
N ASP A 635 22.21 -5.84 14.83
CA ASP A 635 22.02 -7.30 14.72
C ASP A 635 22.43 -8.03 16.02
N ALA A 636 23.46 -7.53 16.74
CA ALA A 636 23.86 -8.04 18.05
C ALA A 636 22.89 -7.61 19.18
N GLU A 637 22.39 -6.38 19.12
CA GLU A 637 21.41 -5.79 20.05
C GLU A 637 20.11 -5.41 19.31
N PRO A 638 19.25 -6.39 18.96
CA PRO A 638 18.01 -6.14 18.24
C PRO A 638 17.08 -5.18 19.00
N THR A 639 16.48 -4.22 18.28
CA THR A 639 15.68 -3.14 18.87
C THR A 639 14.39 -3.67 19.52
N VAL A 640 14.45 -3.92 20.83
CA VAL A 640 13.32 -4.40 21.65
C VAL A 640 12.08 -3.53 21.45
N HIS A 641 11.01 -4.18 20.98
CA HIS A 641 9.72 -3.55 20.76
C HIS A 641 9.02 -3.27 22.09
N ARG A 642 8.26 -2.16 22.17
CA ARG A 642 7.55 -1.78 23.40
C ARG A 642 6.36 -2.70 23.63
N THR A 643 6.42 -3.52 24.67
CA THR A 643 5.35 -4.42 25.13
C THR A 643 3.97 -3.74 25.09
N PRO A 644 3.07 -4.19 24.20
CA PRO A 644 1.77 -3.55 24.00
C PRO A 644 0.82 -3.76 25.17
N VAL A 645 0.09 -2.70 25.55
CA VAL A 645 -0.76 -2.69 26.74
C VAL A 645 -2.12 -3.33 26.43
N PRO A 646 -2.51 -4.46 27.04
CA PRO A 646 -3.78 -5.12 26.77
C PRO A 646 -5.00 -4.29 27.24
N GLU A 647 -6.16 -4.48 26.61
CA GLU A 647 -7.40 -3.75 26.94
C GLU A 647 -7.79 -3.87 28.42
N ILE A 648 -7.74 -5.09 28.98
CA ILE A 648 -7.97 -5.39 30.40
C ILE A 648 -7.09 -4.54 31.36
N VAL A 649 -5.89 -4.14 30.93
CA VAL A 649 -4.99 -3.27 31.71
C VAL A 649 -5.40 -1.81 31.59
N VAL A 650 -5.83 -1.37 30.39
CA VAL A 650 -6.34 -0.01 30.17
C VAL A 650 -7.62 0.22 30.95
N GLU A 651 -8.58 -0.70 30.90
CA GLU A 651 -9.83 -0.65 31.66
C GLU A 651 -9.58 -0.67 33.18
N ALA A 652 -8.62 -1.48 33.64
CA ALA A 652 -8.25 -1.54 35.05
C ALA A 652 -7.62 -0.24 35.57
N ILE A 653 -6.63 0.34 34.88
CA ILE A 653 -6.04 1.63 35.30
C ILE A 653 -7.02 2.79 35.13
N CYS A 654 -7.94 2.73 34.15
CA CYS A 654 -9.00 3.72 34.02
C CYS A 654 -10.01 3.61 35.18
N SER A 655 -10.40 2.40 35.60
CA SER A 655 -11.27 2.19 36.76
C SER A 655 -10.70 2.82 38.03
N VAL A 656 -9.43 2.55 38.34
CA VAL A 656 -8.75 3.15 39.50
C VAL A 656 -8.59 4.68 39.33
N ALA A 657 -8.41 5.17 38.10
CA ALA A 657 -8.42 6.62 37.83
C ALA A 657 -9.79 7.27 38.08
N LEU A 658 -10.91 6.60 37.75
CA LEU A 658 -12.26 7.07 38.08
C LEU A 658 -12.51 7.10 39.59
N CYS A 659 -12.03 6.10 40.34
CA CYS A 659 -12.05 6.10 41.80
C CYS A 659 -11.36 7.33 42.41
N TYR A 660 -10.27 7.82 41.79
CA TYR A 660 -9.58 9.05 42.19
C TYR A 660 -10.15 10.35 41.58
N GLY A 661 -11.23 10.30 40.80
CA GLY A 661 -11.77 11.47 40.09
C GLY A 661 -10.89 11.99 38.94
N TRP A 662 -9.95 11.19 38.44
CA TRP A 662 -9.00 11.59 37.40
C TRP A 662 -9.59 11.43 35.98
N PHE A 663 -10.79 11.98 35.75
CA PHE A 663 -11.57 11.79 34.53
C PHE A 663 -10.80 12.13 33.24
N GLN A 664 -10.09 13.26 33.21
CA GLN A 664 -9.21 13.66 32.09
C GLN A 664 -8.11 12.62 31.79
N PHE A 665 -7.51 12.01 32.83
CA PHE A 665 -6.49 10.97 32.63
C PHE A 665 -7.10 9.73 31.97
N ALA A 666 -8.27 9.29 32.45
CA ALA A 666 -8.99 8.16 31.86
C ALA A 666 -9.33 8.45 30.39
N VAL A 667 -9.98 9.58 30.11
CA VAL A 667 -10.33 10.02 28.74
C VAL A 667 -9.13 10.04 27.80
N VAL A 668 -8.03 10.68 28.17
CA VAL A 668 -6.84 10.78 27.30
C VAL A 668 -6.17 9.42 27.08
N THR A 669 -6.23 8.52 28.07
CA THR A 669 -5.75 7.14 27.95
C THR A 669 -6.63 6.32 27.01
N LEU A 670 -7.96 6.42 27.14
CA LEU A 670 -8.96 5.76 26.31
C LEU A 670 -8.88 6.25 24.85
N ILE A 671 -8.80 7.56 24.62
CA ILE A 671 -8.56 8.17 23.30
C ILE A 671 -7.24 7.65 22.71
N GLY A 672 -6.16 7.62 23.51
CA GLY A 672 -4.86 7.11 23.09
C GLY A 672 -4.89 5.66 22.62
N PHE A 673 -5.60 4.80 23.36
CA PHE A 673 -5.76 3.38 23.10
C PHE A 673 -6.74 3.10 21.93
N TYR A 674 -8.02 3.42 22.08
CA TYR A 674 -9.07 3.11 21.10
C TYR A 674 -8.93 3.92 19.81
N GLY A 675 -8.33 5.12 19.86
CA GLY A 675 -7.99 5.92 18.67
C GLY A 675 -6.66 5.53 18.01
N ILE A 676 -5.94 4.55 18.58
CA ILE A 676 -4.64 4.02 18.13
C ILE A 676 -3.60 5.15 17.91
N MET A 677 -3.65 6.16 18.78
CA MET A 677 -2.86 7.38 18.67
C MET A 677 -1.46 7.20 19.27
N ARG A 678 -0.48 8.01 18.85
CA ARG A 678 0.83 8.04 19.53
C ARG A 678 0.62 8.71 20.89
N SER A 679 1.28 8.24 21.94
CA SER A 679 1.03 8.65 23.34
C SER A 679 1.11 10.15 23.63
N VAL A 680 1.74 10.94 22.76
CA VAL A 680 1.81 12.41 22.87
C VAL A 680 0.67 13.12 22.13
N GLU A 681 0.10 12.51 21.08
CA GLU A 681 -0.92 13.14 20.22
C GLU A 681 -2.17 13.61 21.01
N PRO A 682 -2.77 12.83 21.95
CA PRO A 682 -3.89 13.32 22.76
C PRO A 682 -3.46 14.12 24.01
N LEU A 683 -2.15 14.16 24.35
CA LEU A 683 -1.62 14.98 25.45
C LEU A 683 -1.35 16.43 25.05
N VAL A 684 -1.40 16.75 23.75
CA VAL A 684 -1.17 18.11 23.21
C VAL A 684 -2.34 18.61 22.36
N ALA A 685 -3.46 17.88 22.38
CA ALA A 685 -4.70 18.27 21.71
C ALA A 685 -5.51 19.21 22.63
N THR A 686 -6.27 20.11 22.01
CA THR A 686 -7.31 20.91 22.68
C THR A 686 -8.68 20.32 22.45
N ARG A 687 -9.71 20.86 23.11
CA ARG A 687 -11.12 20.56 22.84
C ARG A 687 -11.55 20.88 21.40
N GLU A 688 -10.98 21.91 20.75
CA GLU A 688 -11.19 22.21 19.32
C GLU A 688 -10.66 21.10 18.40
N ASP A 689 -9.60 20.39 18.82
CA ASP A 689 -9.09 19.24 18.08
C ASP A 689 -9.97 17.98 18.24
N VAL A 690 -10.98 17.98 19.13
CA VAL A 690 -11.94 16.87 19.28
C VAL A 690 -13.28 17.24 18.67
N VAL A 691 -13.81 16.36 17.82
CA VAL A 691 -15.19 16.42 17.32
C VAL A 691 -15.98 15.30 17.98
N LEU A 692 -16.81 15.66 18.96
CA LEU A 692 -17.76 14.81 19.66
C LEU A 692 -19.05 14.61 18.83
N PRO A 693 -19.89 13.59 19.12
CA PRO A 693 -21.22 13.45 18.51
C PRO A 693 -22.08 14.73 18.59
N SER A 694 -22.09 15.41 19.73
CA SER A 694 -22.77 16.71 19.95
C SER A 694 -22.25 17.85 19.06
N ASP A 695 -20.99 17.81 18.63
CA ASP A 695 -20.44 18.78 17.67
C ASP A 695 -20.85 18.47 16.22
N MET A 696 -21.44 17.29 15.95
CA MET A 696 -21.82 16.84 14.61
C MET A 696 -23.32 17.04 14.37
N PHE A 697 -23.66 17.99 13.50
CA PHE A 697 -25.03 18.25 12.99
C PHE A 697 -25.56 17.13 12.06
N SER A 698 -25.40 15.86 12.45
CA SER A 698 -25.75 14.67 11.66
C SER A 698 -25.99 13.46 12.56
N SER A 699 -26.88 12.55 12.16
CA SER A 699 -27.28 11.34 12.91
C SER A 699 -26.22 10.23 13.02
N CYS A 700 -24.93 10.57 13.08
CA CYS A 700 -23.84 9.64 13.33
C CYS A 700 -23.56 9.50 14.84
N THR A 701 -24.40 8.76 15.55
CA THR A 701 -24.17 8.41 16.96
C THR A 701 -22.94 7.49 17.14
N GLY A 702 -22.36 7.48 18.35
CA GLY A 702 -21.38 6.49 18.78
C GLY A 702 -19.95 6.62 18.22
N LYS A 703 -19.55 7.76 17.60
CA LYS A 703 -18.18 8.01 17.11
C LYS A 703 -17.68 9.42 17.40
N LEU A 704 -16.40 9.53 17.76
CA LEU A 704 -15.69 10.82 17.84
C LEU A 704 -14.40 10.79 17.00
N PHE A 705 -13.95 11.97 16.61
CA PHE A 705 -12.69 12.17 15.86
C PHE A 705 -11.76 13.09 16.64
N VAL A 706 -10.46 12.80 16.60
CA VAL A 706 -9.42 13.65 17.19
C VAL A 706 -8.44 14.09 16.10
N ARG A 707 -8.48 15.37 15.76
CA ARG A 707 -7.61 16.06 14.81
C ARG A 707 -6.18 16.12 15.34
N ILE A 708 -5.21 16.06 14.44
CA ILE A 708 -3.78 15.99 14.74
C ILE A 708 -3.07 16.96 13.81
N ASN A 709 -2.77 18.16 14.31
CA ASN A 709 -2.24 19.27 13.50
C ASN A 709 -0.74 19.17 13.15
N ASN A 710 0.06 18.50 13.99
CA ASN A 710 1.50 18.33 13.79
C ASN A 710 1.96 16.85 13.92
N PRO A 711 1.45 15.94 13.09
CA PRO A 711 1.80 14.52 13.17
C PRO A 711 3.27 14.29 12.79
N LYS A 712 3.95 13.34 13.46
CA LYS A 712 5.38 13.02 13.26
C LYS A 712 5.79 12.74 11.79
N THR A 713 4.83 12.41 10.92
CA THR A 713 5.05 12.13 9.49
C THR A 713 4.80 13.31 8.54
N ALA A 714 4.34 14.48 9.02
CA ALA A 714 4.05 15.65 8.17
C ALA A 714 5.26 16.14 7.35
N LYS A 715 6.47 16.10 7.90
CA LYS A 715 7.72 16.43 7.17
C LYS A 715 8.15 15.35 6.15
N ARG A 716 7.44 14.22 6.03
CA ARG A 716 7.77 13.07 5.16
C ARG A 716 6.77 12.85 4.01
N GLY A 717 6.07 13.89 3.58
CA GLY A 717 5.14 13.83 2.43
C GLY A 717 3.73 13.31 2.74
N ASN A 718 3.46 12.87 3.98
CA ASN A 718 2.11 12.57 4.44
C ASN A 718 1.28 13.84 4.67
N ALA A 719 -0.04 13.69 4.77
CA ALA A 719 -0.95 14.79 5.08
C ALA A 719 -0.52 15.56 6.33
N ARG A 720 -0.54 16.90 6.23
CA ARG A 720 -0.12 17.84 7.29
C ARG A 720 -1.04 17.77 8.51
N VAL A 721 -2.33 17.57 8.30
CA VAL A 721 -3.31 17.26 9.34
C VAL A 721 -3.72 15.79 9.19
N GLN A 722 -3.85 15.09 10.31
CA GLN A 722 -4.33 13.70 10.39
C GLN A 722 -5.47 13.61 11.42
N HIS A 723 -6.11 12.46 11.55
CA HIS A 723 -7.07 12.18 12.63
C HIS A 723 -6.82 10.82 13.29
N GLY A 724 -7.17 10.69 14.56
CA GLY A 724 -7.63 9.44 15.16
C GLY A 724 -9.16 9.40 15.18
N SER A 725 -9.74 8.22 15.38
CA SER A 725 -11.19 8.03 15.52
C SER A 725 -11.48 6.95 16.55
N VAL A 726 -12.38 7.22 17.50
CA VAL A 726 -12.83 6.23 18.49
C VAL A 726 -14.23 5.75 18.11
N CYS A 727 -14.43 4.43 18.09
CA CYS A 727 -15.66 3.77 17.62
C CYS A 727 -16.32 2.85 18.67
N SER A 728 -15.89 2.92 19.93
CA SER A 728 -16.55 2.21 21.04
C SER A 728 -17.56 3.17 21.67
N GLU A 729 -18.85 2.92 21.47
CA GLU A 729 -19.94 3.83 21.85
C GLU A 729 -19.91 4.20 23.34
N ALA A 730 -19.72 3.23 24.23
CA ALA A 730 -19.52 3.46 25.66
C ALA A 730 -18.28 4.32 25.98
N VAL A 731 -17.20 4.24 25.18
CA VAL A 731 -16.05 5.14 25.37
C VAL A 731 -16.40 6.55 24.88
N VAL A 732 -17.10 6.66 23.75
CA VAL A 732 -17.53 7.95 23.18
C VAL A 732 -18.46 8.70 24.14
N GLU A 733 -19.48 8.04 24.68
CA GLU A 733 -20.42 8.59 25.69
C GLU A 733 -19.68 9.16 26.91
N PHE A 734 -18.69 8.43 27.45
CA PHE A 734 -17.91 8.89 28.60
C PHE A 734 -16.95 10.04 28.25
N VAL A 735 -16.30 9.97 27.08
CA VAL A 735 -15.45 11.06 26.60
C VAL A 735 -16.27 12.33 26.34
N GLU A 736 -17.50 12.19 25.87
CA GLU A 736 -18.44 13.28 25.63
C GLU A 736 -18.91 13.94 26.93
N ALA A 737 -19.28 13.17 27.97
CA ALA A 737 -19.61 13.72 29.29
C ALA A 737 -18.46 14.50 29.94
N VAL A 738 -17.21 14.10 29.71
CA VAL A 738 -16.01 14.74 30.30
C VAL A 738 -15.47 15.92 29.48
N LEU A 739 -15.55 15.85 28.14
CA LEU A 739 -14.99 16.88 27.25
C LEU A 739 -16.04 17.87 26.73
N GLY A 740 -17.32 17.50 26.69
CA GLY A 740 -18.41 18.36 26.23
C GLY A 740 -18.43 19.74 26.92
N PRO A 741 -18.31 19.82 28.26
CA PRO A 741 -18.32 21.09 28.99
C PRO A 741 -17.05 21.96 28.85
N LEU A 742 -15.98 21.49 28.21
CA LEU A 742 -14.72 22.24 28.10
C LEU A 742 -14.80 23.36 27.05
N GLN A 743 -14.07 24.45 27.27
CA GLN A 743 -13.90 25.51 26.27
C GLN A 743 -13.00 25.02 25.13
N ARG A 744 -13.23 25.52 23.90
CA ARG A 744 -12.51 25.07 22.69
C ARG A 744 -10.98 25.13 22.81
N THR A 745 -10.47 26.11 23.55
CA THR A 745 -9.03 26.33 23.81
C THR A 745 -8.43 25.38 24.84
N ASP A 746 -9.24 24.70 25.65
CA ASP A 746 -8.76 23.91 26.78
C ASP A 746 -8.01 22.66 26.29
N LEU A 747 -6.89 22.36 26.95
CA LEU A 747 -6.14 21.12 26.71
C LEU A 747 -6.92 19.92 27.26
N LEU A 748 -6.96 18.82 26.50
CA LEU A 748 -7.50 17.54 26.99
C LEU A 748 -6.69 17.01 28.21
N TRP A 749 -5.44 17.46 28.32
CA TRP A 749 -4.54 17.19 29.42
C TRP A 749 -3.77 18.47 29.80
N PRO A 750 -4.18 19.21 30.84
CA PRO A 750 -3.59 20.50 31.22
C PRO A 750 -2.27 20.40 32.00
N PHE A 751 -1.65 19.21 32.07
CA PHE A 751 -0.41 18.96 32.83
C PHE A 751 0.74 18.50 31.92
N SER A 752 1.96 18.40 32.44
CA SER A 752 3.10 17.92 31.65
C SER A 752 2.98 16.43 31.27
N GLN A 753 3.67 16.02 30.20
CA GLN A 753 3.77 14.61 29.80
C GLN A 753 4.41 13.74 30.91
N SER A 754 5.30 14.32 31.71
CA SER A 754 5.91 13.66 32.87
C SER A 754 4.90 13.44 34.00
N ALA A 755 3.97 14.37 34.21
CA ALA A 755 2.86 14.17 35.16
C ALA A 755 1.92 13.05 34.71
N TYR A 756 1.62 12.94 33.40
CA TYR A 756 0.84 11.83 32.85
C TYR A 756 1.54 10.47 33.11
N ARG A 757 2.84 10.37 32.82
CA ARG A 757 3.62 9.15 33.11
C ARG A 757 3.56 8.78 34.60
N ARG A 758 3.83 9.72 35.52
CA ARG A 758 3.74 9.44 36.96
C ARG A 758 2.37 8.93 37.42
N ARG A 759 1.26 9.41 36.84
CA ARG A 759 -0.08 8.85 37.13
C ARG A 759 -0.24 7.45 36.54
N PHE A 760 0.20 7.22 35.30
CA PHE A 760 0.20 5.90 34.65
C PHE A 760 1.00 4.86 35.47
N ASP A 761 2.22 5.20 35.87
CA ASP A 761 3.12 4.35 36.65
C ASP A 761 2.55 4.04 38.04
N LYS A 762 1.92 5.03 38.72
CA LYS A 762 1.21 4.82 40.00
C LYS A 762 0.01 3.88 39.84
N LEU A 763 -0.77 4.03 38.78
CA LEU A 763 -1.95 3.18 38.54
C LEU A 763 -1.56 1.74 38.19
N LEU A 764 -0.46 1.54 37.44
CA LEU A 764 0.12 0.21 37.23
C LEU A 764 0.54 -0.46 38.55
N ALA A 765 1.24 0.28 39.41
CA ALA A 765 1.66 -0.24 40.71
C ALA A 765 0.46 -0.67 41.59
N LEU A 766 -0.63 0.11 41.58
CA LEU A 766 -1.87 -0.20 42.31
C LEU A 766 -2.60 -1.45 41.78
N VAL A 767 -2.40 -1.84 40.51
CA VAL A 767 -2.94 -3.09 39.95
C VAL A 767 -1.91 -4.24 39.94
N GLY A 768 -0.82 -4.10 40.71
CA GLY A 768 0.20 -5.12 40.88
C GLY A 768 1.12 -5.32 39.66
N VAL A 769 1.31 -4.29 38.83
CA VAL A 769 2.14 -4.34 37.63
C VAL A 769 3.33 -3.38 37.74
N SER A 770 4.54 -3.86 37.42
CA SER A 770 5.75 -3.04 37.46
C SER A 770 5.75 -1.93 36.40
N LYS A 771 6.18 -0.73 36.79
CA LYS A 771 6.30 0.48 35.93
C LYS A 771 7.11 0.28 34.65
N ASN A 772 8.02 -0.70 34.63
CA ASN A 772 8.85 -1.00 33.46
C ASN A 772 8.12 -1.90 32.44
N TYR A 773 7.05 -2.59 32.85
CA TYR A 773 6.41 -3.65 32.07
C TYR A 773 5.46 -3.11 31.00
N TYR A 774 4.70 -2.07 31.33
CA TYR A 774 3.84 -1.34 30.40
C TYR A 774 4.17 0.14 30.47
N THR A 775 4.24 0.80 29.32
CA THR A 775 4.44 2.25 29.23
C THR A 775 3.35 2.89 28.38
N PRO A 776 3.07 4.20 28.51
CA PRO A 776 2.15 4.91 27.61
C PRO A 776 2.44 4.73 26.12
N GLY A 777 3.71 4.44 25.76
CA GLY A 777 4.08 4.14 24.37
C GLY A 777 3.46 2.85 23.82
N GLY A 778 3.13 1.89 24.69
CA GLY A 778 2.52 0.61 24.33
C GLY A 778 0.99 0.67 24.14
N LEU A 779 0.31 1.74 24.59
CA LEU A 779 -1.14 1.93 24.38
C LEU A 779 -1.52 1.85 22.90
N ARG A 780 -0.70 2.46 22.05
CA ARG A 780 -0.86 2.42 20.59
C ARG A 780 -0.69 1.03 20.00
N GLY A 781 0.21 0.23 20.57
CA GLY A 781 0.39 -1.17 20.17
C GLY A 781 -0.83 -1.99 20.59
N GLY A 782 -1.28 -1.81 21.82
CA GLY A 782 -2.40 -2.56 22.39
C GLY A 782 -3.71 -2.30 21.64
N GLY A 783 -3.99 -1.02 21.34
CA GLY A 783 -5.13 -0.64 20.50
C GLY A 783 -5.05 -1.24 19.10
N ALA A 784 -3.85 -1.38 18.53
CA ALA A 784 -3.64 -2.03 17.24
C ALA A 784 -3.83 -3.56 17.29
N VAL A 785 -3.35 -4.23 18.34
CA VAL A 785 -3.61 -5.66 18.58
C VAL A 785 -5.10 -5.92 18.71
N ARG A 786 -5.76 -5.15 19.57
CA ARG A 786 -7.20 -5.25 19.82
C ARG A 786 -8.00 -5.06 18.52
N ASP A 787 -7.67 -4.01 17.76
CA ASP A 787 -8.35 -3.72 16.50
C ASP A 787 -8.07 -4.78 15.42
N PHE A 788 -6.87 -5.37 15.40
CA PHE A 788 -6.54 -6.52 14.54
C PHE A 788 -7.32 -7.78 14.93
N VAL A 789 -7.36 -8.14 16.21
CA VAL A 789 -8.07 -9.32 16.74
C VAL A 789 -9.58 -9.24 16.49
N ILE A 790 -10.15 -8.03 16.56
CA ILE A 790 -11.59 -7.81 16.33
C ILE A 790 -11.95 -7.72 14.84
N ASN A 791 -11.16 -7.02 14.01
CA ASN A 791 -11.56 -6.67 12.64
C ASN A 791 -10.79 -7.43 11.54
N GLY A 792 -9.60 -7.98 11.81
CA GLY A 792 -8.71 -8.64 10.84
C GLY A 792 -8.12 -7.77 9.71
N ASP A 793 -8.72 -6.62 9.40
CA ASP A 793 -8.34 -5.77 8.26
C ASP A 793 -7.06 -4.96 8.54
N ILE A 794 -5.92 -5.52 8.09
CA ILE A 794 -4.60 -4.88 8.11
C ILE A 794 -4.60 -3.52 7.39
N ALA A 795 -5.39 -3.30 6.32
CA ALA A 795 -5.40 -2.04 5.59
C ALA A 795 -6.17 -0.94 6.35
N ASN A 796 -7.29 -1.29 6.98
CA ASN A 796 -8.00 -0.40 7.91
C ASN A 796 -7.13 -0.07 9.13
N LEU A 797 -6.40 -1.06 9.67
CA LEU A 797 -5.48 -0.85 10.77
C LEU A 797 -4.30 0.05 10.38
N MET A 798 -3.69 -0.15 9.21
CA MET A 798 -2.68 0.77 8.66
C MET A 798 -3.20 2.21 8.56
N TRP A 799 -4.47 2.38 8.15
CA TRP A 799 -5.12 3.68 8.09
C TRP A 799 -5.30 4.31 9.49
N LYS A 800 -5.91 3.61 10.45
CA LYS A 800 -6.09 4.09 11.84
C LYS A 800 -4.75 4.43 12.50
N MET A 801 -3.76 3.53 12.36
CA MET A 801 -2.40 3.75 12.85
C MET A 801 -1.66 4.86 12.08
N ARG A 802 -2.09 5.22 10.88
CA ARG A 802 -1.42 6.19 9.99
C ARG A 802 0.03 5.75 9.70
N ILE A 803 0.15 4.49 9.24
CA ILE A 803 1.40 3.82 8.81
C ILE A 803 1.32 3.54 7.30
N THR A 804 2.42 3.75 6.59
CA THR A 804 2.49 3.60 5.12
C THR A 804 3.10 2.29 4.64
N SER A 805 3.86 1.58 5.50
CA SER A 805 4.53 0.32 5.17
C SER A 805 3.76 -0.87 5.73
N GLN A 806 3.37 -1.80 4.86
CA GLN A 806 2.63 -3.01 5.27
C GLN A 806 3.58 -4.06 5.89
N SER A 807 4.79 -4.25 5.36
CA SER A 807 5.76 -5.19 5.91
C SER A 807 6.15 -4.82 7.34
N THR A 808 6.42 -3.54 7.59
CA THR A 808 6.75 -3.03 8.94
C THR A 808 5.61 -3.25 9.94
N LEU A 809 4.34 -3.23 9.49
CA LEU A 809 3.20 -3.58 10.37
C LEU A 809 3.04 -5.11 10.52
N ALA A 810 3.34 -5.89 9.49
CA ALA A 810 3.23 -7.35 9.51
C ALA A 810 4.21 -7.98 10.51
N HIS A 811 5.51 -7.64 10.44
CA HIS A 811 6.51 -8.11 11.42
C HIS A 811 6.13 -7.69 12.85
N TYR A 812 5.82 -6.39 13.01
CA TYR A 812 5.35 -5.83 14.30
C TYR A 812 4.18 -6.64 14.87
N LEU A 813 3.11 -6.88 14.10
CA LEU A 813 1.95 -7.64 14.58
C LEU A 813 2.26 -9.13 14.82
N GLN A 814 3.14 -9.76 14.05
CA GLN A 814 3.50 -11.17 14.26
C GLN A 814 4.24 -11.37 15.59
N GLU A 815 5.21 -10.52 15.90
CA GLU A 815 5.94 -10.51 17.17
C GLU A 815 5.02 -10.12 18.35
N VAL A 816 4.17 -9.12 18.16
CA VAL A 816 3.34 -8.55 19.22
C VAL A 816 2.10 -9.40 19.56
N VAL A 817 1.42 -9.98 18.56
CA VAL A 817 0.23 -10.81 18.80
C VAL A 817 0.61 -12.16 19.43
N THR A 818 1.87 -12.59 19.25
CA THR A 818 2.44 -13.75 19.97
C THR A 818 3.01 -13.39 21.35
N GLU A 819 3.17 -12.11 21.69
CA GLU A 819 3.61 -11.69 23.03
C GLU A 819 2.49 -11.86 24.07
N GLN A 820 2.45 -13.03 24.72
CA GLN A 820 1.51 -13.37 25.80
C GLN A 820 1.85 -12.63 27.13
N SER A 821 1.98 -11.30 27.08
CA SER A 821 2.48 -10.46 28.17
C SER A 821 1.67 -10.60 29.47
N LEU A 822 0.36 -10.87 29.39
CA LEU A 822 -0.50 -11.11 30.55
C LEU A 822 -0.13 -12.40 31.33
N LEU A 823 0.45 -13.42 30.70
CA LEU A 823 0.78 -14.68 31.37
C LEU A 823 2.01 -14.55 32.29
N ARG A 824 2.91 -13.61 31.99
CA ARG A 824 4.11 -13.31 32.80
C ARG A 824 3.81 -12.48 34.06
N LEU A 825 2.55 -12.03 34.24
CA LEU A 825 2.13 -11.27 35.42
C LEU A 825 1.77 -12.20 36.59
N PRO A 826 2.06 -11.82 37.85
CA PRO A 826 1.66 -12.58 39.03
C PRO A 826 0.15 -12.82 39.09
N GLU A 827 -0.28 -13.93 39.70
CA GLU A 827 -1.69 -14.29 39.70
C GLU A 827 -2.60 -13.29 40.40
N GLY A 828 -2.17 -12.74 41.54
CA GLY A 828 -2.87 -11.65 42.22
C GLY A 828 -3.14 -10.47 41.27
N SER A 829 -2.10 -10.00 40.58
CA SER A 829 -2.20 -8.93 39.56
C SER A 829 -3.17 -9.32 38.43
N ARG A 830 -3.08 -10.54 37.89
CA ARG A 830 -4.01 -11.03 36.85
C ARG A 830 -5.47 -11.04 37.34
N ASN A 831 -5.71 -11.35 38.60
CA ASN A 831 -7.07 -11.38 39.17
C ASN A 831 -7.60 -9.98 39.52
N ILE A 832 -6.75 -9.07 40.01
CA ILE A 832 -7.07 -7.64 40.19
C ILE A 832 -7.45 -7.00 38.84
N LEU A 833 -6.66 -7.26 37.79
CA LEU A 833 -6.93 -6.76 36.43
C LEU A 833 -8.29 -7.25 35.89
N LYS A 834 -8.62 -8.53 36.05
CA LYS A 834 -9.95 -9.09 35.68
C LYS A 834 -11.10 -8.40 36.42
N LEU A 835 -10.95 -8.20 37.75
CA LEU A 835 -11.99 -7.56 38.57
C LEU A 835 -12.22 -6.11 38.13
N LEU A 836 -11.16 -5.32 38.00
CA LEU A 836 -11.24 -3.91 37.65
C LEU A 836 -11.77 -3.69 36.22
N SER A 837 -11.32 -4.48 35.24
CA SER A 837 -11.89 -4.49 33.89
C SER A 837 -13.39 -4.83 33.90
N ARG A 838 -13.82 -5.84 34.67
CA ARG A 838 -15.24 -6.24 34.74
C ARG A 838 -16.14 -5.15 35.34
N ILE A 839 -15.66 -4.32 36.27
CA ILE A 839 -16.43 -3.22 36.85
C ILE A 839 -16.30 -1.89 36.09
N PHE A 840 -15.35 -1.77 35.16
CA PHE A 840 -15.12 -0.55 34.37
C PHE A 840 -16.41 0.02 33.72
N PRO A 841 -17.28 -0.79 33.06
CA PRO A 841 -18.50 -0.27 32.45
C PRO A 841 -19.47 0.39 33.44
N ALA A 842 -19.53 -0.13 34.67
CA ALA A 842 -20.38 0.41 35.73
C ALA A 842 -19.78 1.69 36.33
N LEU A 843 -18.49 1.68 36.70
CA LEU A 843 -17.79 2.87 37.21
C LEU A 843 -17.84 4.04 36.21
N ARG A 844 -17.77 3.73 34.90
CA ARG A 844 -17.92 4.70 33.81
C ARG A 844 -19.31 5.36 33.80
N LEU A 845 -20.38 4.60 34.01
CA LEU A 845 -21.75 5.13 34.10
C LEU A 845 -21.95 5.98 35.37
N VAL A 846 -21.45 5.53 36.52
CA VAL A 846 -21.48 6.33 37.76
C VAL A 846 -20.69 7.62 37.61
N ALA A 847 -19.55 7.60 36.90
CA ALA A 847 -18.80 8.83 36.57
C ALA A 847 -19.62 9.81 35.72
N ILE A 848 -20.37 9.34 34.72
CA ILE A 848 -21.26 10.19 33.90
C ILE A 848 -22.35 10.81 34.79
N ALA A 849 -23.00 10.02 35.64
CA ALA A 849 -24.02 10.52 36.58
C ALA A 849 -23.45 11.57 37.56
N SER A 850 -22.25 11.32 38.11
CA SER A 850 -21.55 12.24 39.03
C SER A 850 -21.13 13.56 38.37
N LEU A 851 -20.78 13.53 37.08
CA LEU A 851 -20.48 14.74 36.30
C LEU A 851 -21.76 15.52 35.98
N ASN A 852 -22.83 14.82 35.58
CA ASN A 852 -24.12 15.43 35.25
C ASN A 852 -24.81 16.09 36.47
N SER A 853 -24.59 15.59 37.68
CA SER A 853 -25.07 16.20 38.93
C SER A 853 -24.19 17.37 39.43
N GLY A 854 -23.16 17.76 38.67
CA GLY A 854 -22.16 18.77 39.07
C GLY A 854 -21.21 18.31 40.17
N CYS A 855 -21.38 17.10 40.70
CA CYS A 855 -20.63 16.57 41.83
C CYS A 855 -19.34 15.88 41.34
N ALA A 856 -18.35 16.68 40.95
CA ALA A 856 -17.04 16.21 40.47
C ALA A 856 -16.13 15.60 41.58
N LYS A 857 -16.71 14.96 42.60
CA LYS A 857 -16.00 14.26 43.67
C LYS A 857 -15.36 12.95 43.14
N PRO A 858 -14.31 12.42 43.79
CA PRO A 858 -13.81 11.08 43.51
C PRO A 858 -14.92 10.04 43.73
N LEU A 859 -15.06 9.03 42.84
CA LEU A 859 -16.15 8.06 42.96
C LEU A 859 -16.17 7.30 44.31
N VAL A 860 -15.03 7.18 45.00
CA VAL A 860 -14.97 6.59 46.35
C VAL A 860 -15.77 7.41 47.38
N GLN A 861 -16.00 8.70 47.16
CA GLN A 861 -16.88 9.52 48.01
C GLN A 861 -18.37 9.41 47.65
N VAL A 862 -18.70 8.83 46.49
CA VAL A 862 -20.08 8.66 45.98
C VAL A 862 -20.56 7.22 46.17
N LEU A 863 -19.65 6.23 46.14
CA LEU A 863 -19.94 4.82 46.39
C LEU A 863 -19.93 4.43 47.87
N PHE A 864 -19.51 5.36 48.75
CA PHE A 864 -19.46 5.17 50.21
C PHE A 864 -20.09 6.35 50.98
N SER A 865 -20.80 7.25 50.30
CA SER A 865 -21.83 8.09 50.95
C SER A 865 -23.04 7.23 51.30
N SER A 866 -23.63 7.44 52.47
CA SER A 866 -24.73 6.62 53.00
C SER A 866 -26.12 7.11 52.55
N GLU A 867 -26.28 7.31 51.24
CA GLU A 867 -27.52 7.69 50.54
C GLU A 867 -27.74 6.76 49.34
#